data_AF-A0A937R6P6-F1
#
_entry.id   AF-A0A937R6P6-F1
#
_cell.length_a   1.000
_cell.length_b   1.000
_cell.length_c   1.000
_cell.angle_alpha   90.00
_cell.angle_beta   90.00
_cell.angle_gamma   90.00
#
_symmetry.space_group_name_H-M   'P 1'
#
loop_
_entity.id
_entity.type
_entity.pdbx_description
1 polymer ?
#
loop_
_entity_poly.entity_id
_entity_poly.type
_entity_poly.pdbx_seq_one_letter_code
_entity_poly.pdbx_strand_id
1 'polypeptide(L)'
;MGLRELNVDLTKEHVALWDSTKKFMSEVWRPAAVALDKLTDPQDVIAEDSVLWEVFRKSYELGYHMMTFPKDVGGLEMDPLSGALVAELMGWAAPDLAVSLGVCSIPFAWAMFSPEPELQELTKKFCADREGKMTGCWAITEPDHGSDWIMMDSEGSHDPALAPQVRAVLDGDHYVINGQKSSWVSNGTFATHAALWLSLDPSKGMDGGGITVIPLDLPGISRGKPLNKMGQRALNQGEIFFDNVRIPKSMMVAQDPATFKLFSNGQLTMANGGMALIFAGTALAALEYALQYAKTRVQGGKTIIHHQNIQLKIFDMFASVEAARSLARRQAIYNKALIDQMQPPAPHYAMAAKIFCTETAFRVASEAIQIFGGYGLSREYPVEKIFRDARAALIEDGTNETLALVGADKLAKGNDKWVVKEGVSQTPSGPAKTDGITWEEFKPIVRPEPGTVHMGVMKADPEKCTHCGLCLQNCPFQAWEMDEAELPRMKEEYECFSCYNCMAACPADAISIVESYHVDSGFFKTDPHPLPAKLPYEPKDEDGNPAEWTAVEQAIFERRSVRNFKPDPVPEPLIQRVLEAGRFAPSSGNCQCWKFIVVTDKALINELNEACYGILSMFYTTYSNDAMVKALLPMYQQDPQPGLFDPRIIAGGAKSIHVKNAPVFLNAPVIIFVACDERAIGGPQIQAGIAGQNMNLAAKSLGLGFCWNGFSQVIEMIPDVKGKLGLKDPWKINTSMVLGYPAFKQEGIVPREFRPITWFREGGHGPEIEE
;
A
#
# COMPACT_ATOMS: atom_id res chain seq x y z
N MET A 1 16.17 -19.70 6.64
CA MET A 1 14.84 -19.81 7.28
C MET A 1 13.78 -19.59 6.21
N GLY A 2 12.64 -20.28 6.28
CA GLY A 2 11.59 -20.27 5.26
C GLY A 2 10.58 -19.12 5.36
N LEU A 3 10.90 -18.03 6.05
CA LEU A 3 10.07 -16.83 6.06
C LEU A 3 10.39 -16.07 4.78
N ARG A 4 9.55 -16.22 3.75
CA ARG A 4 9.67 -15.43 2.53
C ARG A 4 9.18 -14.02 2.84
N GLU A 5 9.91 -13.02 2.37
CA GLU A 5 9.50 -11.63 2.48
C GLU A 5 8.19 -11.43 1.69
N LEU A 6 7.21 -10.75 2.30
CA LEU A 6 5.90 -10.49 1.68
C LEU A 6 5.95 -9.34 0.67
N ASN A 7 7.03 -8.56 0.68
CA ASN A 7 7.26 -7.53 -0.31
C ASN A 7 7.83 -8.11 -1.60
N VAL A 8 7.01 -8.16 -2.65
CA VAL A 8 7.40 -8.65 -3.99
C VAL A 8 8.23 -7.64 -4.79
N ASP A 9 8.32 -6.40 -4.31
CA ASP A 9 9.02 -5.29 -4.97
C ASP A 9 10.46 -5.09 -4.45
N LEU A 10 11.03 -6.08 -3.73
CA LEU A 10 12.43 -5.99 -3.29
C LEU A 10 13.40 -6.06 -4.48
N THR A 11 14.30 -5.08 -4.57
CA THR A 11 15.39 -5.07 -5.55
C THR A 11 16.57 -5.92 -5.06
N LYS A 12 17.55 -6.16 -5.93
CA LYS A 12 18.80 -6.86 -5.56
C LYS A 12 19.57 -6.06 -4.51
N GLU A 13 19.53 -4.74 -4.58
CA GLU A 13 20.15 -3.83 -3.62
C GLU A 13 19.50 -3.95 -2.24
N HIS A 14 18.17 -4.03 -2.16
CA HIS A 14 17.47 -4.27 -0.89
C HIS A 14 17.89 -5.60 -0.25
N VAL A 15 17.97 -6.67 -1.04
CA VAL A 15 18.40 -7.99 -0.54
C VAL A 15 19.85 -7.96 -0.07
N ALA A 16 20.75 -7.34 -0.84
CA ALA A 16 22.16 -7.21 -0.45
C ALA A 16 22.34 -6.36 0.83
N LEU A 17 21.59 -5.27 0.96
CA LEU A 17 21.55 -4.45 2.17
C LEU A 17 21.04 -5.25 3.37
N TRP A 18 19.95 -6.00 3.19
CA TRP A 18 19.40 -6.86 4.22
C TRP A 18 20.41 -7.90 4.69
N ASP A 19 21.05 -8.63 3.78
CA ASP A 19 21.99 -9.70 4.13
C ASP A 19 23.24 -9.17 4.83
N SER A 20 23.83 -8.09 4.30
CA SER A 20 25.00 -7.45 4.92
C SER A 20 24.69 -6.85 6.28
N THR A 21 23.55 -6.18 6.42
CA THR A 21 23.08 -5.63 7.70
C THR A 21 22.79 -6.77 8.68
N LYS A 22 22.05 -7.80 8.29
CA LYS A 22 21.72 -8.95 9.16
C LYS A 22 22.98 -9.64 9.65
N LYS A 23 24.00 -9.78 8.80
CA LYS A 23 25.32 -10.29 9.19
C LYS A 23 25.96 -9.43 10.27
N PHE A 24 26.12 -8.12 10.03
CA PHE A 24 26.70 -7.20 11.02
C PHE A 24 25.92 -7.22 12.34
N MET A 25 24.59 -7.17 12.27
CA MET A 25 23.71 -7.23 13.42
C MET A 25 23.88 -8.53 14.22
N SER A 26 24.06 -9.66 13.53
CA SER A 26 24.26 -10.96 14.17
C SER A 26 25.66 -11.14 14.77
N GLU A 27 26.70 -10.61 14.13
CA GLU A 27 28.10 -10.82 14.51
C GLU A 27 28.62 -9.75 15.49
N VAL A 28 28.02 -8.55 15.51
CA VAL A 28 28.49 -7.41 16.31
C VAL A 28 27.45 -6.97 17.34
N TRP A 29 26.23 -6.62 16.91
CA TRP A 29 25.22 -6.06 17.83
C TRP A 29 24.68 -7.07 18.82
N ARG A 30 24.26 -8.25 18.37
CA ARG A 30 23.69 -9.29 19.25
C ARG A 30 24.66 -9.70 20.37
N PRO A 31 25.94 -10.01 20.10
CA PRO A 31 26.90 -10.32 21.17
C PRO A 31 27.10 -9.16 22.15
N ALA A 32 27.22 -7.92 21.66
CA ALA A 32 27.37 -6.74 22.51
C ALA A 32 26.15 -6.54 23.42
N ALA A 33 24.93 -6.63 22.89
CA ALA A 33 23.69 -6.47 23.66
C ALA A 33 23.55 -7.54 24.76
N VAL A 34 23.93 -8.79 24.49
CA VAL A 34 23.94 -9.86 25.50
C VAL A 34 24.97 -9.60 26.59
N ALA A 35 26.16 -9.11 26.22
CA ALA A 35 27.20 -8.77 27.19
C ALA A 35 26.77 -7.61 28.10
N LEU A 36 26.22 -6.54 27.52
CA LEU A 36 25.73 -5.37 28.24
C LEU A 36 24.56 -5.72 29.17
N ASP A 37 23.61 -6.54 28.73
CA ASP A 37 22.48 -6.96 29.56
C ASP A 37 22.88 -7.83 30.76
N LYS A 38 24.04 -8.49 30.72
CA LYS A 38 24.57 -9.29 31.83
C LYS A 38 25.29 -8.48 32.90
N LEU A 39 25.63 -7.22 32.63
CA LEU A 39 26.27 -6.35 33.61
C LEU A 39 25.37 -6.18 34.84
N THR A 40 25.97 -6.15 36.03
CA THR A 40 25.21 -6.07 37.28
C THR A 40 24.89 -4.62 37.60
N ASP A 41 25.91 -3.76 37.59
CA ASP A 41 25.75 -2.33 37.79
C ASP A 41 25.43 -1.64 36.45
N PRO A 42 24.32 -0.89 36.33
CA PRO A 42 24.03 -0.10 35.13
C PRO A 42 25.10 0.96 34.81
N GLN A 43 25.95 1.34 35.77
CA GLN A 43 27.10 2.22 35.53
C GLN A 43 28.15 1.57 34.62
N ASP A 44 28.32 0.25 34.71
CA ASP A 44 29.31 -0.49 33.91
C ASP A 44 28.99 -0.46 32.41
N VAL A 45 27.71 -0.27 32.05
CA VAL A 45 27.26 -0.17 30.65
C VAL A 45 27.94 0.99 29.94
N ILE A 46 28.25 2.07 30.66
CA ILE A 46 28.88 3.30 30.13
C ILE A 46 30.30 3.51 30.64
N ALA A 47 30.91 2.51 31.29
CA ALA A 47 32.32 2.56 31.66
C ALA A 47 33.21 2.74 30.42
N GLU A 48 34.36 3.37 30.54
CA GLU A 48 35.24 3.70 29.40
C GLU A 48 35.66 2.47 28.59
N ASP A 49 35.79 1.30 29.23
CA ASP A 49 36.15 0.01 28.63
C ASP A 49 34.93 -0.85 28.22
N SER A 50 33.72 -0.30 28.33
CA SER A 50 32.49 -1.00 27.95
C SER A 50 32.45 -1.31 26.45
N VAL A 51 31.93 -2.49 26.11
CA VAL A 51 31.67 -2.90 24.73
C VAL A 51 30.66 -2.00 24.00
N LEU A 52 29.90 -1.18 24.73
CA LEU A 52 29.00 -0.17 24.18
C LEU A 52 29.73 0.76 23.20
N TRP A 53 30.93 1.23 23.58
CA TRP A 53 31.68 2.19 22.76
C TRP A 53 32.23 1.54 21.50
N GLU A 54 32.60 0.25 21.57
CA GLU A 54 33.06 -0.49 20.39
C GLU A 54 31.93 -0.71 19.38
N VAL A 55 30.74 -1.12 19.85
CA VAL A 55 29.59 -1.31 18.95
C VAL A 55 29.10 0.02 18.38
N PHE A 56 29.18 1.12 19.14
CA PHE A 56 28.89 2.46 18.64
C PHE A 56 29.87 2.88 17.56
N ARG A 57 31.18 2.83 17.82
CA ARG A 57 32.20 3.17 16.82
C ARG A 57 32.00 2.40 15.52
N LYS A 58 31.83 1.07 15.58
CA LYS A 58 31.57 0.25 14.39
C LYS A 58 30.29 0.65 13.66
N SER A 59 29.24 1.03 14.39
CA SER A 59 27.99 1.50 13.81
C SER A 59 28.15 2.88 13.14
N TYR A 60 28.98 3.75 13.72
CA TYR A 60 29.30 5.06 13.15
C TYR A 60 30.18 4.93 11.89
N GLU A 61 31.17 4.04 11.89
CA GLU A 61 32.00 3.72 10.73
C GLU A 61 31.16 3.30 9.51
N LEU A 62 30.08 2.55 9.74
CA LEU A 62 29.14 2.11 8.71
C LEU A 62 28.04 3.14 8.39
N GLY A 63 27.98 4.25 9.11
CA GLY A 63 26.99 5.32 8.86
C GLY A 63 25.60 5.07 9.45
N TYR A 64 25.42 4.08 10.34
CA TYR A 64 24.10 3.78 10.91
C TYR A 64 23.52 4.88 11.81
N HIS A 65 24.34 5.82 12.28
CA HIS A 65 23.89 7.00 13.04
C HIS A 65 23.28 8.09 12.15
N MET A 66 23.61 8.11 10.85
CA MET A 66 23.25 9.19 9.92
C MET A 66 22.19 8.77 8.88
N MET A 67 21.52 7.64 9.12
CA MET A 67 20.58 7.01 8.20
C MET A 67 19.35 7.86 7.84
N THR A 68 18.93 8.73 8.75
CA THR A 68 17.75 9.57 8.60
C THR A 68 18.06 10.96 8.08
N PHE A 69 19.34 11.27 7.86
CA PHE A 69 19.78 12.60 7.42
C PHE A 69 19.89 12.68 5.91
N PRO A 70 19.58 13.85 5.32
CA PRO A 70 19.75 14.06 3.89
C PRO A 70 21.24 14.08 3.49
N LYS A 71 21.50 13.75 2.23
CA LYS A 71 22.85 13.74 1.66
C LYS A 71 23.57 15.10 1.77
N ASP A 72 22.83 16.19 1.66
CA ASP A 72 23.36 17.57 1.66
C ASP A 72 24.05 17.95 2.99
N VAL A 73 23.71 17.25 4.08
CA VAL A 73 24.36 17.42 5.40
C VAL A 73 25.30 16.27 5.74
N GLY A 74 25.62 15.40 4.76
CA GLY A 74 26.52 14.26 4.93
C GLY A 74 25.83 12.94 5.34
N GLY A 75 24.50 12.89 5.32
CA GLY A 75 23.74 11.67 5.63
C GLY A 75 23.81 10.59 4.54
N LEU A 76 23.18 9.44 4.80
CA LEU A 76 23.10 8.35 3.81
C LEU A 76 21.97 8.58 2.81
N GLU A 77 22.24 8.36 1.52
CA GLU A 77 21.21 8.35 0.48
C GLU A 77 20.51 6.98 0.47
N MET A 78 19.47 6.84 1.30
CA MET A 78 18.66 5.63 1.41
C MET A 78 17.21 5.91 1.02
N ASP A 79 16.63 5.03 0.22
CA ASP A 79 15.19 5.05 0.00
C ASP A 79 14.44 4.66 1.29
N PRO A 80 13.15 5.03 1.42
CA PRO A 80 12.39 4.80 2.65
C PRO A 80 12.28 3.33 3.07
N LEU A 81 12.27 2.39 2.11
CA LEU A 81 12.20 0.96 2.42
C LEU A 81 13.54 0.45 2.94
N SER A 82 14.66 0.86 2.34
CA SER A 82 16.00 0.53 2.86
C SER A 82 16.18 0.97 4.31
N GLY A 83 15.75 2.19 4.67
CA GLY A 83 15.79 2.67 6.05
C GLY A 83 14.95 1.81 7.00
N ALA A 84 13.74 1.44 6.57
CA ALA A 84 12.85 0.58 7.34
C ALA A 84 13.41 -0.84 7.56
N LEU A 85 14.04 -1.43 6.53
CA LEU A 85 14.67 -2.76 6.61
C LEU A 85 15.82 -2.78 7.62
N VAL A 86 16.67 -1.75 7.62
CA VAL A 86 17.78 -1.67 8.58
C VAL A 86 17.28 -1.43 10.00
N ALA A 87 16.33 -0.53 10.21
CA ALA A 87 15.76 -0.29 11.55
C ALA A 87 15.07 -1.55 12.12
N GLU A 88 14.39 -2.32 11.28
CA GLU A 88 13.84 -3.63 11.66
C GLU A 88 14.95 -4.61 12.04
N LEU A 89 16.05 -4.68 11.28
CA LEU A 89 17.18 -5.55 11.61
C LEU A 89 17.94 -5.12 12.88
N MET A 90 18.03 -3.82 13.16
CA MET A 90 18.54 -3.30 14.42
C MET A 90 17.71 -3.79 15.60
N GLY A 91 16.37 -3.70 15.50
CA GLY A 91 15.47 -4.22 16.52
C GLY A 91 15.47 -5.74 16.63
N TRP A 92 15.60 -6.45 15.51
CA TRP A 92 15.84 -7.90 15.49
C TRP A 92 17.13 -8.29 16.23
N ALA A 93 18.14 -7.43 16.21
CA ALA A 93 19.40 -7.66 16.89
C ALA A 93 19.31 -7.35 18.39
N ALA A 94 18.97 -6.10 18.70
CA ALA A 94 19.05 -5.52 20.03
C ALA A 94 18.23 -4.21 20.05
N PRO A 95 16.95 -4.24 20.48
CA PRO A 95 16.12 -3.03 20.46
C PRO A 95 16.67 -1.90 21.33
N ASP A 96 17.36 -2.22 22.41
CA ASP A 96 17.97 -1.26 23.32
C ASP A 96 19.14 -0.49 22.70
N LEU A 97 20.04 -1.19 21.99
CA LEU A 97 21.08 -0.53 21.19
C LEU A 97 20.48 0.28 20.03
N ALA A 98 19.40 -0.23 19.41
CA ALA A 98 18.72 0.45 18.32
C ALA A 98 18.16 1.80 18.76
N VAL A 99 17.43 1.81 19.89
CA VAL A 99 16.90 3.04 20.49
C VAL A 99 18.03 3.96 20.93
N SER A 100 19.10 3.42 21.54
CA SER A 100 20.23 4.24 22.01
C SER A 100 20.95 4.94 20.85
N LEU A 101 21.21 4.25 19.75
CA LEU A 101 21.79 4.84 18.55
C LEU A 101 20.83 5.85 17.89
N GLY A 102 19.54 5.52 17.80
CA GLY A 102 18.53 6.41 17.25
C GLY A 102 18.38 7.71 18.04
N VAL A 103 18.44 7.64 19.37
CA VAL A 103 18.39 8.83 20.23
C VAL A 103 19.65 9.70 20.09
N CYS A 104 20.78 9.14 19.67
CA CYS A 104 21.99 9.93 19.43
C CYS A 104 21.80 10.98 18.33
N SER A 105 20.94 10.74 17.34
CA SER A 105 20.75 11.67 16.22
C SER A 105 19.82 12.85 16.55
N ILE A 106 18.96 12.75 17.58
CA ILE A 106 17.85 13.69 17.80
C ILE A 106 18.32 15.16 17.95
N PRO A 107 19.34 15.50 18.77
CA PRO A 107 19.81 16.89 18.86
C PRO A 107 20.26 17.45 17.52
N PHE A 108 20.94 16.63 16.72
CA PHE A 108 21.50 17.02 15.44
C PHE A 108 20.43 17.12 14.36
N ALA A 109 19.40 16.27 14.40
CA ALA A 109 18.22 16.40 13.54
C ALA A 109 17.50 17.73 13.77
N TRP A 110 17.38 18.19 15.03
CA TRP A 110 16.78 19.50 15.32
C TRP A 110 17.71 20.67 15.01
N ALA A 111 19.01 20.52 15.20
CA ALA A 111 20.00 21.54 14.85
C ALA A 111 19.96 21.88 13.35
N MET A 112 19.65 20.90 12.50
CA MET A 112 19.46 21.07 11.05
C MET A 112 18.32 22.05 10.70
N PHE A 113 17.25 22.09 11.49
CA PHE A 113 16.10 22.96 11.27
C PHE A 113 16.27 24.36 11.88
N SER A 114 17.37 24.61 12.59
CA SER A 114 17.66 25.92 13.15
C SER A 114 17.92 26.96 12.04
N PRO A 115 17.48 28.22 12.21
CA PRO A 115 17.90 29.31 11.33
C PRO A 115 19.38 29.69 11.50
N GLU A 116 20.03 29.23 12.57
CA GLU A 116 21.40 29.61 12.92
C GLU A 116 22.43 28.69 12.25
N PRO A 117 23.36 29.25 11.43
CA PRO A 117 24.35 28.45 10.72
C PRO A 117 25.25 27.60 11.63
N GLU A 118 25.53 28.06 12.84
CA GLU A 118 26.34 27.33 13.82
C GLU A 118 25.67 26.02 14.26
N LEU A 119 24.35 26.03 14.49
CA LEU A 119 23.58 24.83 14.81
C LEU A 119 23.49 23.91 13.60
N GLN A 120 23.27 24.43 12.40
CA GLN A 120 23.26 23.61 11.18
C GLN A 120 24.60 22.88 10.96
N GLU A 121 25.72 23.52 11.32
CA GLU A 121 27.05 22.92 11.23
C GLU A 121 27.27 21.77 12.22
N LEU A 122 26.60 21.77 13.38
CA LEU A 122 26.62 20.61 14.30
C LEU A 122 26.09 19.34 13.62
N THR A 123 25.08 19.49 12.76
CA THR A 123 24.51 18.38 11.98
C THR A 123 25.56 17.75 11.08
N LYS A 124 26.32 18.58 10.34
CA LYS A 124 27.37 18.08 9.44
C LYS A 124 28.50 17.41 10.20
N LYS A 125 28.89 17.96 11.37
CA LYS A 125 29.89 17.35 12.25
C LYS A 125 29.42 15.98 12.76
N PHE A 126 28.16 15.87 13.17
CA PHE A 126 27.58 14.59 13.58
C PHE A 126 27.60 13.57 12.45
N CYS A 127 27.13 13.94 11.25
CA CYS A 127 27.16 13.05 10.08
C CYS A 127 28.59 12.68 9.63
N ALA A 128 29.59 13.49 9.93
CA ALA A 128 30.99 13.21 9.63
C ALA A 128 31.68 12.35 10.70
N ASP A 129 31.05 12.15 11.86
CA ASP A 129 31.64 11.37 12.96
C ASP A 129 31.69 9.88 12.59
N ARG A 130 32.89 9.31 12.67
CA ARG A 130 33.11 7.86 12.50
C ARG A 130 33.61 7.20 13.78
N GLU A 131 33.89 8.00 14.80
CA GLU A 131 34.45 7.54 16.07
C GLU A 131 33.38 7.35 17.15
N GLY A 132 32.18 7.90 16.95
CA GLY A 132 31.09 7.80 17.92
C GLY A 132 31.24 8.76 19.11
N LYS A 133 31.91 9.90 18.88
CA LYS A 133 32.14 10.96 19.88
C LYS A 133 30.94 11.87 20.08
N MET A 134 30.13 12.07 19.04
CA MET A 134 28.93 12.88 19.08
C MET A 134 27.73 12.00 19.37
N THR A 135 27.25 12.06 20.61
CA THR A 135 26.09 11.31 21.10
C THR A 135 25.02 12.29 21.59
N GLY A 136 23.78 11.83 21.58
CA GLY A 136 22.62 12.68 21.81
C GLY A 136 21.61 12.07 22.76
N CYS A 137 20.81 12.94 23.37
CA CYS A 137 19.61 12.58 24.11
C CYS A 137 18.40 13.44 23.73
N TRP A 138 17.21 12.87 23.87
CA TRP A 138 15.94 13.60 23.83
C TRP A 138 15.49 13.93 25.26
N ALA A 139 15.78 15.15 25.69
CA ALA A 139 15.53 15.61 27.05
C ALA A 139 14.14 16.25 27.14
N ILE A 140 13.11 15.41 27.28
CA ILE A 140 11.71 15.83 27.33
C ILE A 140 11.04 15.56 28.68
N THR A 141 11.01 14.30 29.11
CA THR A 141 10.31 13.86 30.33
C THR A 141 10.87 14.50 31.59
N GLU A 142 9.98 14.85 32.50
CA GLU A 142 10.28 15.46 33.79
C GLU A 142 9.71 14.59 34.92
N PRO A 143 10.17 14.74 36.18
CA PRO A 143 9.70 13.93 37.29
C PRO A 143 8.16 13.87 37.41
N ASP A 144 7.49 15.00 37.22
CA ASP A 144 6.03 15.11 37.37
C ASP A 144 5.28 15.10 36.03
N HIS A 145 5.99 15.15 34.89
CA HIS A 145 5.38 15.22 33.55
C HIS A 145 5.95 14.17 32.59
N GLY A 146 5.15 13.12 32.36
CA GLY A 146 5.38 12.09 31.36
C GLY A 146 4.36 12.17 30.23
N SER A 147 3.20 11.54 30.42
CA SER A 147 2.10 11.50 29.44
C SER A 147 1.59 12.88 29.03
N ASP A 148 1.73 13.90 29.88
CA ASP A 148 1.30 15.28 29.58
C ASP A 148 1.98 15.81 28.30
N TRP A 149 3.24 15.43 28.06
CA TRP A 149 3.93 15.78 26.83
C TRP A 149 3.21 15.22 25.61
N ILE A 150 2.68 14.00 25.67
CA ILE A 150 1.95 13.41 24.53
C ILE A 150 0.63 14.17 24.24
N MET A 151 0.03 14.77 25.28
CA MET A 151 -1.25 15.48 25.24
C MET A 151 -1.09 16.99 24.97
N MET A 152 0.08 17.45 24.53
CA MET A 152 0.41 18.88 24.34
C MET A 152 -0.46 19.64 23.31
N ASP A 153 -1.22 18.93 22.47
CA ASP A 153 -2.18 19.50 21.51
C ASP A 153 -3.66 19.38 21.97
N SER A 154 -3.90 18.83 23.16
CA SER A 154 -5.25 18.70 23.70
C SER A 154 -5.80 20.06 24.17
N GLU A 155 -7.12 20.20 24.27
CA GLU A 155 -7.76 21.47 24.69
C GLU A 155 -7.28 21.96 26.08
N GLY A 156 -6.76 21.06 26.92
CA GLY A 156 -6.20 21.38 28.23
C GLY A 156 -4.75 21.87 28.22
N SER A 157 -4.06 21.90 27.07
CA SER A 157 -2.62 22.19 26.99
C SER A 157 -2.21 23.56 27.56
N HIS A 158 -3.15 24.49 27.64
CA HIS A 158 -2.95 25.84 28.18
C HIS A 158 -2.96 25.92 29.71
N ASP A 159 -3.35 24.84 30.41
CA ASP A 159 -3.41 24.83 31.88
C ASP A 159 -2.00 25.03 32.47
N PRO A 160 -1.77 26.08 33.28
CA PRO A 160 -0.48 26.30 33.94
C PRO A 160 0.00 25.13 34.79
N ALA A 161 -0.90 24.25 35.26
CA ALA A 161 -0.53 23.04 36.00
C ALA A 161 0.21 22.00 35.13
N LEU A 162 0.13 22.12 33.80
CA LEU A 162 0.84 21.28 32.84
C LEU A 162 2.13 21.92 32.31
N ALA A 163 2.55 23.06 32.87
CA ALA A 163 3.75 23.74 32.41
C ALA A 163 5.02 22.90 32.69
N PRO A 164 5.95 22.78 31.73
CA PRO A 164 7.23 22.10 31.97
C PRO A 164 8.01 22.70 33.15
N GLN A 165 8.61 21.82 33.95
CA GLN A 165 9.39 22.13 35.14
C GLN A 165 10.76 22.70 34.81
N VAL A 166 11.39 22.29 33.71
CA VAL A 166 12.62 22.94 33.23
C VAL A 166 12.24 24.27 32.59
N ARG A 167 12.74 25.37 33.14
CA ARG A 167 12.39 26.74 32.73
C ARG A 167 13.58 27.46 32.15
N ALA A 168 13.35 28.22 31.08
CA ALA A 168 14.32 29.14 30.51
C ALA A 168 13.80 30.58 30.60
N VAL A 169 14.48 31.42 31.37
CA VAL A 169 14.11 32.83 31.55
C VAL A 169 15.05 33.70 30.71
N LEU A 170 14.48 34.58 29.90
CA LEU A 170 15.27 35.52 29.08
C LEU A 170 15.94 36.57 29.97
N ASP A 171 17.25 36.71 29.84
CA ASP A 171 18.11 37.67 30.53
C ASP A 171 19.05 38.31 29.49
N GLY A 172 18.64 39.47 28.98
CA GLY A 172 19.34 40.15 27.88
C GLY A 172 19.26 39.35 26.57
N ASP A 173 20.41 38.97 26.04
CA ASP A 173 20.60 38.14 24.83
C ASP A 173 20.76 36.63 25.13
N HIS A 174 20.61 36.24 26.40
CA HIS A 174 20.75 34.87 26.87
C HIS A 174 19.47 34.34 27.52
N TYR A 175 19.29 33.02 27.53
CA TYR A 175 18.37 32.33 28.42
C TYR A 175 19.13 31.73 29.60
N VAL A 176 18.54 31.83 30.80
CA VAL A 176 19.01 31.14 32.02
C VAL A 176 18.08 29.95 32.28
N ILE A 177 18.63 28.74 32.21
CA ILE A 177 17.91 27.48 32.33
C ILE A 177 18.07 26.90 33.73
N ASN A 178 16.95 26.53 34.34
CA ASN A 178 16.90 25.86 35.65
C ASN A 178 15.89 24.72 35.64
N GLY A 179 16.18 23.64 36.37
CA GLY A 179 15.25 22.53 36.61
C GLY A 179 15.90 21.16 36.44
N GLN A 180 15.06 20.14 36.30
CA GLN A 180 15.50 18.75 36.20
C GLN A 180 14.69 17.99 35.16
N LYS A 181 15.38 17.21 34.33
CA LYS A 181 14.79 16.16 33.52
C LYS A 181 14.82 14.82 34.24
N SER A 182 13.82 14.01 33.91
CA SER A 182 13.54 12.73 34.55
C SER A 182 14.70 11.75 34.45
N SER A 183 14.73 10.76 35.34
CA SER A 183 15.67 9.64 35.28
C SER A 183 15.52 8.78 34.02
N TRP A 184 14.44 8.96 33.26
CA TRP A 184 14.11 8.22 32.05
C TRP A 184 14.65 8.84 30.75
N VAL A 185 15.54 9.84 30.82
CA VAL A 185 16.16 10.41 29.60
C VAL A 185 17.14 9.41 28.99
N SER A 186 16.78 8.87 27.83
CA SER A 186 17.61 7.96 27.03
C SER A 186 18.93 8.60 26.67
N ASN A 187 20.02 7.90 26.96
CA ASN A 187 21.42 8.34 26.88
C ASN A 187 21.79 9.53 27.77
N GLY A 188 20.89 10.02 28.64
CA GLY A 188 21.13 11.25 29.42
C GLY A 188 22.38 11.19 30.30
N THR A 189 22.84 10.00 30.66
CA THR A 189 24.05 9.76 31.45
C THR A 189 25.34 9.96 30.66
N PHE A 190 25.33 9.82 29.34
CA PHE A 190 26.55 9.88 28.52
C PHE A 190 26.47 10.74 27.25
N ALA A 191 25.28 11.21 26.86
CA ALA A 191 25.08 12.07 25.68
C ALA A 191 25.98 13.31 25.71
N THR A 192 26.52 13.74 24.56
CA THR A 192 27.27 15.00 24.48
C THR A 192 26.37 16.20 24.23
N HIS A 193 25.21 16.00 23.58
CA HIS A 193 24.24 17.04 23.29
C HIS A 193 22.83 16.64 23.68
N ALA A 194 21.99 17.62 24.01
CA ALA A 194 20.56 17.42 24.25
C ALA A 194 19.73 18.22 23.26
N ALA A 195 18.68 17.59 22.73
CA ALA A 195 17.50 18.29 22.28
C ALA A 195 16.59 18.47 23.50
N LEU A 196 16.51 19.70 24.01
CA LEU A 196 15.89 20.01 25.30
C LEU A 196 14.55 20.74 25.09
N TRP A 197 13.48 20.10 25.56
CA TRP A 197 12.17 20.71 25.69
C TRP A 197 12.09 21.43 27.03
N LEU A 198 11.59 22.65 27.07
CA LEU A 198 11.54 23.47 28.27
C LEU A 198 10.38 24.46 28.24
N SER A 199 10.08 25.10 29.36
CA SER A 199 9.10 26.18 29.50
C SER A 199 9.76 27.55 29.34
N LEU A 200 9.25 28.34 28.41
CA LEU A 200 9.58 29.77 28.24
C LEU A 200 8.57 30.66 28.97
N ASP A 201 7.31 30.24 29.05
CA ASP A 201 6.23 30.94 29.74
C ASP A 201 5.29 29.96 30.47
N PRO A 202 5.50 29.72 31.77
CA PRO A 202 4.72 28.72 32.52
C PRO A 202 3.25 29.12 32.68
N SER A 203 2.88 30.39 32.45
CA SER A 203 1.47 30.83 32.54
C SER A 203 0.61 30.30 31.40
N LYS A 204 1.22 29.70 30.36
CA LYS A 204 0.55 29.14 29.19
C LYS A 204 0.57 27.61 29.16
N GLY A 205 0.94 26.94 30.26
CA GLY A 205 1.06 25.49 30.26
C GLY A 205 2.08 24.98 29.23
N MET A 206 1.72 23.94 28.48
CA MET A 206 2.53 23.38 27.39
C MET A 206 2.67 24.32 26.19
N ASP A 207 1.71 25.23 25.99
CA ASP A 207 1.76 26.22 24.89
C ASP A 207 2.86 27.28 25.08
N GLY A 208 3.37 27.42 26.31
CA GLY A 208 4.53 28.25 26.63
C GLY A 208 5.87 27.52 26.47
N GLY A 209 5.90 26.40 25.75
CA GLY A 209 7.09 25.58 25.55
C GLY A 209 8.09 26.12 24.53
N GLY A 210 9.32 25.62 24.59
CA GLY A 210 10.39 25.88 23.63
C GLY A 210 11.31 24.67 23.46
N ILE A 211 12.10 24.69 22.38
CA ILE A 211 13.09 23.65 22.05
C ILE A 211 14.45 24.32 21.85
N THR A 212 15.48 23.76 22.46
CA THR A 212 16.88 24.16 22.25
C THR A 212 17.77 22.96 22.03
N VAL A 213 18.87 23.16 21.29
CA VAL A 213 19.94 22.17 21.15
C VAL A 213 21.16 22.71 21.89
N ILE A 214 21.60 21.98 22.90
CA ILE A 214 22.69 22.43 23.79
C ILE A 214 23.74 21.33 23.99
N PRO A 215 25.03 21.70 24.12
CA PRO A 215 26.04 20.78 24.62
C PRO A 215 25.84 20.55 26.13
N LEU A 216 26.09 19.32 26.57
CA LEU A 216 25.84 18.88 27.95
C LEU A 216 27.07 18.99 28.87
N ASP A 217 28.10 19.73 28.44
CA ASP A 217 29.29 20.08 29.21
C ASP A 217 29.30 21.56 29.66
N LEU A 218 28.22 22.30 29.39
CA LEU A 218 28.07 23.68 29.83
C LEU A 218 28.09 23.78 31.37
N PRO A 219 28.68 24.86 31.94
CA PRO A 219 28.63 25.10 33.38
C PRO A 219 27.19 25.12 33.91
N GLY A 220 26.96 24.44 35.03
CA GLY A 220 25.64 24.31 35.66
C GLY A 220 24.86 23.07 35.25
N ILE A 221 25.35 22.29 34.28
CA ILE A 221 24.76 20.98 33.91
C ILE A 221 25.40 19.87 34.75
N SER A 222 24.58 19.00 35.33
CA SER A 222 25.05 17.76 35.98
C SER A 222 24.11 16.59 35.68
N ARG A 223 24.56 15.35 35.95
CA ARG A 223 23.83 14.12 35.56
C ARG A 223 23.58 13.23 36.78
N GLY A 224 22.43 12.56 36.76
CA GLY A 224 22.08 11.54 37.74
C GLY A 224 22.79 10.21 37.48
N LYS A 225 22.52 9.24 38.36
CA LYS A 225 23.03 7.87 38.18
C LYS A 225 22.21 7.11 37.14
N PRO A 226 22.83 6.17 36.41
CA PRO A 226 22.13 5.22 35.54
C PRO A 226 21.02 4.44 36.26
N LEU A 227 19.83 4.36 35.64
CA LEU A 227 18.71 3.57 36.12
C LEU A 227 18.95 2.06 35.98
N ASN A 228 18.64 1.31 37.04
CA ASN A 228 18.60 -0.15 36.98
C ASN A 228 17.22 -0.65 36.56
N LYS A 229 17.12 -1.07 35.29
CA LYS A 229 15.85 -1.40 34.64
C LYS A 229 15.66 -2.90 34.45
N MET A 230 14.40 -3.33 34.32
CA MET A 230 14.09 -4.72 33.99
C MET A 230 14.63 -5.12 32.60
N GLY A 231 14.49 -4.24 31.61
CA GLY A 231 14.86 -4.46 30.22
C GLY A 231 15.48 -3.21 29.63
N GLN A 232 15.92 -3.35 28.39
CA GLN A 232 16.67 -2.36 27.64
C GLN A 232 17.86 -1.79 28.42
N ARG A 233 18.67 -2.71 28.94
CA ARG A 233 19.75 -2.35 29.86
C ARG A 233 20.92 -1.64 29.14
N ALA A 234 21.10 -1.88 27.84
CA ALA A 234 22.08 -1.15 27.03
C ALA A 234 21.64 0.29 26.72
N LEU A 235 20.34 0.59 26.73
CA LEU A 235 19.81 1.95 26.64
C LEU A 235 19.98 2.64 27.99
N ASN A 236 21.17 3.17 28.25
CA ASN A 236 21.44 3.81 29.54
C ASN A 236 20.59 5.07 29.72
N GLN A 237 20.00 5.26 30.90
CA GLN A 237 19.06 6.36 31.18
C GLN A 237 19.37 6.98 32.53
N GLY A 238 19.24 8.30 32.64
CA GLY A 238 19.45 9.01 33.90
C GLY A 238 19.03 10.47 33.83
N GLU A 239 19.03 11.12 34.99
CA GLU A 239 18.57 12.51 35.15
C GLU A 239 19.56 13.49 34.53
N ILE A 240 19.06 14.65 34.12
CA ILE A 240 19.87 15.81 33.75
C ILE A 240 19.38 17.00 34.57
N PHE A 241 20.29 17.64 35.29
CA PHE A 241 20.01 18.79 36.15
C PHE A 241 20.61 20.05 35.52
N PHE A 242 19.84 21.14 35.61
CA PHE A 242 20.22 22.46 35.11
C PHE A 242 20.17 23.45 36.28
N ASP A 243 21.31 24.02 36.64
CA ASP A 243 21.46 25.08 37.64
C ASP A 243 22.08 26.31 37.00
N ASN A 244 21.25 27.32 36.73
CA ASN A 244 21.64 28.60 36.15
C ASN A 244 22.48 28.49 34.86
N VAL A 245 22.13 27.53 34.00
CA VAL A 245 22.83 27.30 32.73
C VAL A 245 22.50 28.43 31.76
N ARG A 246 23.51 29.12 31.24
CA ARG A 246 23.31 30.26 30.32
C ARG A 246 23.58 29.83 28.89
N ILE A 247 22.62 30.09 28.00
CA ILE A 247 22.77 29.88 26.55
C ILE A 247 22.38 31.14 25.78
N PRO A 248 23.05 31.46 24.66
CA PRO A 248 22.61 32.56 23.81
C PRO A 248 21.25 32.24 23.17
N LYS A 249 20.46 33.28 22.89
CA LYS A 249 19.13 33.13 22.25
C LYS A 249 19.19 32.38 20.91
N SER A 250 20.32 32.41 20.21
CA SER A 250 20.57 31.68 18.95
C SER A 250 20.56 30.15 19.11
N MET A 251 20.77 29.60 20.32
CA MET A 251 20.71 28.14 20.52
C MET A 251 19.28 27.57 20.55
N MET A 252 18.26 28.42 20.51
CA MET A 252 16.87 27.99 20.47
C MET A 252 16.44 27.62 19.05
N VAL A 253 15.84 26.44 18.90
CA VAL A 253 15.31 25.91 17.64
C VAL A 253 13.83 26.27 17.46
N ALA A 254 13.06 26.31 18.56
CA ALA A 254 11.67 26.74 18.56
C ALA A 254 11.36 27.60 19.79
N GLN A 255 10.76 28.78 19.58
CA GLN A 255 10.42 29.73 20.65
C GLN A 255 8.97 30.22 20.58
N ASP A 256 8.30 30.07 19.43
CA ASP A 256 6.89 30.39 19.27
C ASP A 256 6.02 29.13 19.41
N PRO A 257 4.76 29.27 19.89
CA PRO A 257 3.89 28.13 20.14
C PRO A 257 3.60 27.27 18.90
N ALA A 258 3.53 27.87 17.71
CA ALA A 258 3.18 27.15 16.49
C ALA A 258 4.33 26.24 16.03
N THR A 259 5.55 26.77 15.99
CA THR A 259 6.75 25.99 15.67
C THR A 259 7.01 24.93 16.74
N PHE A 260 6.86 25.28 18.02
CA PHE A 260 6.99 24.34 19.13
C PHE A 260 6.07 23.12 18.97
N LYS A 261 4.77 23.34 18.73
CA LYS A 261 3.80 22.25 18.52
C LYS A 261 4.09 21.44 17.26
N LEU A 262 4.42 22.11 16.15
CA LEU A 262 4.76 21.43 14.89
C LEU A 262 5.96 20.50 15.07
N PHE A 263 7.04 21.00 15.66
CA PHE A 263 8.28 20.24 15.86
C PHE A 263 8.07 19.11 16.86
N SER A 264 7.31 19.35 17.92
CA SER A 264 7.02 18.31 18.91
C SER A 264 6.16 17.17 18.34
N ASN A 265 5.16 17.48 17.50
CA ASN A 265 4.43 16.45 16.75
C ASN A 265 5.31 15.71 15.74
N GLY A 266 6.24 16.42 15.08
CA GLY A 266 7.25 15.83 14.21
C GLY A 266 8.13 14.83 14.97
N GLN A 267 8.64 15.23 16.14
CA GLN A 267 9.44 14.37 17.03
C GLN A 267 8.66 13.11 17.42
N LEU A 268 7.40 13.26 17.84
CA LEU A 268 6.57 12.14 18.27
C LEU A 268 6.30 11.17 17.11
N THR A 269 6.05 11.69 15.90
CA THR A 269 5.87 10.87 14.70
C THR A 269 7.13 10.07 14.40
N MET A 270 8.31 10.70 14.43
CA MET A 270 9.59 10.03 14.17
C MET A 270 9.87 8.95 15.22
N ALA A 271 9.71 9.27 16.50
CA ALA A 271 9.94 8.33 17.61
C ALA A 271 9.00 7.13 17.51
N ASN A 272 7.68 7.33 17.41
CA ASN A 272 6.71 6.24 17.32
C ASN A 272 6.89 5.40 16.05
N GLY A 273 7.19 6.02 14.91
CA GLY A 273 7.47 5.31 13.67
C GLY A 273 8.74 4.45 13.74
N GLY A 274 9.80 4.95 14.36
CA GLY A 274 11.04 4.20 14.61
C GLY A 274 10.82 3.03 15.57
N MET A 275 10.11 3.28 16.67
CA MET A 275 9.72 2.25 17.64
C MET A 275 8.89 1.14 17.01
N ALA A 276 7.98 1.47 16.10
CA ALA A 276 7.22 0.45 15.36
C ALA A 276 8.13 -0.51 14.58
N LEU A 277 9.13 0.03 13.86
CA LEU A 277 10.10 -0.77 13.09
C LEU A 277 10.99 -1.63 13.99
N ILE A 278 11.56 -1.03 15.05
CA ILE A 278 12.43 -1.73 16.01
C ILE A 278 11.68 -2.89 16.67
N PHE A 279 10.45 -2.67 17.13
CA PHE A 279 9.69 -3.71 17.83
C PHE A 279 9.05 -4.74 16.89
N ALA A 280 8.77 -4.40 15.63
CA ALA A 280 8.47 -5.41 14.61
C ALA A 280 9.66 -6.37 14.40
N GLY A 281 10.89 -5.84 14.36
CA GLY A 281 12.12 -6.64 14.32
C GLY A 281 12.32 -7.49 15.58
N THR A 282 12.02 -6.92 16.75
CA THR A 282 12.07 -7.63 18.04
C THR A 282 11.11 -8.83 18.07
N ALA A 283 9.88 -8.64 17.55
CA ALA A 283 8.90 -9.71 17.41
C ALA A 283 9.39 -10.81 16.46
N LEU A 284 10.02 -10.44 15.33
CA LEU A 284 10.64 -11.39 14.42
C LEU A 284 11.74 -12.21 15.10
N ALA A 285 12.59 -11.59 15.92
CA ALA A 285 13.63 -12.30 16.66
C ALA A 285 13.04 -13.35 17.63
N ALA A 286 11.99 -12.98 18.38
CA ALA A 286 11.30 -13.91 19.28
C ALA A 286 10.70 -15.11 18.53
N LEU A 287 10.06 -14.87 17.38
CA LEU A 287 9.53 -15.92 16.51
C LEU A 287 10.63 -16.85 15.98
N GLU A 288 11.74 -16.29 15.49
CA GLU A 288 12.86 -17.07 14.96
C GLU A 288 13.46 -17.99 16.02
N TYR A 289 13.67 -17.49 17.25
CA TYR A 289 14.16 -18.30 18.38
C TYR A 289 13.17 -19.40 18.75
N ALA A 290 11.88 -19.08 18.88
CA ALA A 290 10.84 -20.05 19.21
C ALA A 290 10.74 -21.16 18.16
N LEU A 291 10.78 -20.80 16.87
CA LEU A 291 10.72 -21.73 15.77
C LEU A 291 11.94 -22.65 15.73
N GLN A 292 13.14 -22.11 15.94
CA GLN A 292 14.37 -22.89 15.97
C GLN A 292 14.38 -23.88 17.14
N TYR A 293 13.97 -23.42 18.33
CA TYR A 293 13.86 -24.29 19.50
C TYR A 293 12.80 -25.38 19.29
N ALA A 294 11.65 -25.04 18.73
CA ALA A 294 10.58 -25.99 18.48
C ALA A 294 10.99 -27.14 17.54
N LYS A 295 11.85 -26.85 16.55
CA LYS A 295 12.38 -27.83 15.60
C LYS A 295 13.39 -28.80 16.20
N THR A 296 13.98 -28.48 17.35
CA THR A 296 15.12 -29.22 17.91
C THR A 296 14.80 -29.88 19.25
N ARG A 297 13.96 -29.25 20.09
CA ARG A 297 13.57 -29.79 21.39
C ARG A 297 12.67 -31.01 21.24
N VAL A 298 13.01 -32.13 21.90
CA VAL A 298 12.23 -33.38 21.90
C VAL A 298 11.47 -33.57 23.20
N GLN A 299 10.17 -33.84 23.12
CA GLN A 299 9.29 -34.29 24.22
C GLN A 299 8.20 -35.21 23.67
N GLY A 300 7.78 -36.21 24.46
CA GLY A 300 6.78 -37.18 24.01
C GLY A 300 7.23 -37.98 22.78
N GLY A 301 8.54 -38.23 22.62
CA GLY A 301 9.11 -39.03 21.54
C GLY A 301 9.29 -38.33 20.18
N LYS A 302 8.99 -37.03 20.07
CA LYS A 302 9.18 -36.24 18.82
C LYS A 302 9.58 -34.80 19.11
N THR A 303 10.07 -34.07 18.10
CA THR A 303 10.34 -32.64 18.23
C THR A 303 9.06 -31.86 18.51
N ILE A 304 9.13 -30.81 19.34
CA ILE A 304 7.93 -30.13 19.82
C ILE A 304 7.15 -29.41 18.70
N ILE A 305 7.80 -29.10 17.57
CA ILE A 305 7.15 -28.57 16.36
C ILE A 305 6.08 -29.51 15.76
N HIS A 306 6.07 -30.80 16.12
CA HIS A 306 5.04 -31.76 15.68
C HIS A 306 3.88 -31.91 16.67
N HIS A 307 3.83 -31.10 17.73
CA HIS A 307 2.69 -31.04 18.64
C HIS A 307 1.73 -29.95 18.16
N GLN A 308 0.44 -30.28 18.04
CA GLN A 308 -0.56 -29.40 17.42
C GLN A 308 -0.66 -28.03 18.10
N ASN A 309 -0.58 -27.99 19.44
CA ASN A 309 -0.59 -26.74 20.20
C ASN A 309 0.62 -25.84 19.87
N ILE A 310 1.80 -26.41 19.65
CA ILE A 310 3.00 -25.66 19.26
C ILE A 310 2.89 -25.16 17.82
N GLN A 311 2.35 -25.98 16.90
CA GLN A 311 2.10 -25.57 15.52
C GLN A 311 1.17 -24.36 15.45
N LEU A 312 0.07 -24.39 16.21
CA LEU A 312 -0.88 -23.28 16.30
C LEU A 312 -0.23 -22.01 16.87
N LYS A 313 0.55 -22.12 17.95
CA LYS A 313 1.28 -20.98 18.54
C LYS A 313 2.28 -20.37 17.56
N ILE A 314 3.10 -21.19 16.90
CA ILE A 314 4.08 -20.72 15.92
C ILE A 314 3.40 -20.00 14.76
N PHE A 315 2.26 -20.52 14.27
CA PHE A 315 1.54 -19.88 13.17
C PHE A 315 0.86 -18.57 13.59
N ASP A 316 0.28 -18.50 14.79
CA ASP A 316 -0.29 -17.25 15.33
C ASP A 316 0.79 -16.17 15.51
N MET A 317 1.95 -16.56 16.06
CA MET A 317 3.12 -15.69 16.16
C MET A 317 3.57 -15.20 14.78
N PHE A 318 3.67 -16.10 13.79
CA PHE A 318 4.02 -15.74 12.41
C PHE A 318 3.06 -14.72 11.81
N ALA A 319 1.74 -14.99 11.83
CA ALA A 319 0.74 -14.08 11.26
C ALA A 319 0.82 -12.68 11.90
N SER A 320 1.04 -12.65 13.21
CA SER A 320 1.16 -11.42 13.99
C SER A 320 2.41 -10.62 13.64
N VAL A 321 3.56 -11.30 13.55
CA VAL A 321 4.83 -10.67 13.17
C VAL A 321 4.73 -10.09 11.77
N GLU A 322 4.17 -10.82 10.81
CA GLU A 322 4.03 -10.31 9.43
C GLU A 322 3.08 -9.11 9.34
N ALA A 323 1.99 -9.10 10.11
CA ALA A 323 1.12 -7.93 10.22
C ALA A 323 1.86 -6.72 10.79
N ALA A 324 2.68 -6.93 11.84
CA ALA A 324 3.42 -5.85 12.51
C ALA A 324 4.49 -5.25 11.58
N ARG A 325 5.28 -6.12 10.92
CA ARG A 325 6.29 -5.70 9.93
C ARG A 325 5.66 -4.92 8.80
N SER A 326 4.53 -5.39 8.28
CA SER A 326 3.79 -4.72 7.19
C SER A 326 3.32 -3.32 7.60
N LEU A 327 2.71 -3.20 8.78
CA LEU A 327 2.22 -1.91 9.29
C LEU A 327 3.37 -0.93 9.58
N ALA A 328 4.43 -1.40 10.25
CA ALA A 328 5.59 -0.60 10.61
C ALA A 328 6.29 -0.02 9.38
N ARG A 329 6.51 -0.82 8.33
CA ARG A 329 7.10 -0.35 7.08
C ARG A 329 6.17 0.60 6.34
N ARG A 330 4.88 0.27 6.25
CA ARG A 330 3.90 1.09 5.50
C ARG A 330 3.79 2.49 6.07
N GLN A 331 3.72 2.64 7.39
CA GLN A 331 3.67 3.99 8.00
C GLN A 331 4.97 4.76 7.78
N ALA A 332 6.14 4.09 7.81
CA ALA A 332 7.44 4.76 7.65
C ALA A 332 7.58 5.33 6.24
N ILE A 333 7.24 4.52 5.23
CA ILE A 333 7.22 4.93 3.82
C ILE A 333 6.22 6.07 3.60
N TYR A 334 5.03 5.98 4.21
CA TYR A 334 3.99 7.00 4.08
C TYR A 334 4.42 8.34 4.69
N ASN A 335 4.87 8.35 5.95
CA ASN A 335 5.30 9.57 6.62
C ASN A 335 6.53 10.20 5.94
N LYS A 336 7.47 9.37 5.45
CA LYS A 336 8.60 9.89 4.66
C LYS A 336 8.15 10.56 3.37
N ALA A 337 7.17 9.97 2.67
CA ALA A 337 6.61 10.58 1.47
C ALA A 337 5.89 11.91 1.76
N LEU A 338 5.21 12.05 2.91
CA LEU A 338 4.62 13.32 3.33
C LEU A 338 5.69 14.40 3.53
N ILE A 339 6.77 14.05 4.23
CA ILE A 339 7.90 14.97 4.46
C ILE A 339 8.52 15.42 3.13
N ASP A 340 8.73 14.50 2.20
CA ASP A 340 9.29 14.81 0.87
C ASP A 340 8.37 15.73 0.04
N GLN A 341 7.07 15.73 0.34
CA GLN A 341 6.07 16.60 -0.29
C GLN A 341 5.84 17.90 0.49
N MET A 342 6.68 18.19 1.50
CA MET A 342 6.50 19.31 2.42
C MET A 342 5.11 19.32 3.09
N GLN A 343 4.52 18.14 3.27
CA GLN A 343 3.28 17.95 4.00
C GLN A 343 3.56 17.66 5.48
N PRO A 344 2.69 18.10 6.40
CA PRO A 344 2.80 17.73 7.80
C PRO A 344 2.80 16.21 7.96
N PRO A 345 3.61 15.65 8.89
CA PRO A 345 3.57 14.23 9.19
C PRO A 345 2.18 13.82 9.69
N ALA A 346 1.88 12.52 9.58
CA ALA A 346 0.64 11.92 10.06
C ALA A 346 0.90 11.12 11.35
N PRO A 347 0.95 11.78 12.52
CA PRO A 347 1.31 11.16 13.80
C PRO A 347 0.40 9.98 14.19
N HIS A 348 -0.89 10.05 13.87
CA HIS A 348 -1.86 9.00 14.23
C HIS A 348 -1.52 7.64 13.60
N TYR A 349 -0.94 7.60 12.39
CA TYR A 349 -0.47 6.34 11.79
C TYR A 349 0.79 5.80 12.47
N ALA A 350 1.71 6.68 12.87
CA ALA A 350 2.90 6.28 13.63
C ALA A 350 2.52 5.74 15.02
N MET A 351 1.57 6.40 15.70
CA MET A 351 1.00 5.96 16.98
C MET A 351 0.35 4.58 16.87
N ALA A 352 -0.55 4.40 15.90
CA ALA A 352 -1.22 3.12 15.65
C ALA A 352 -0.22 1.98 15.39
N ALA A 353 0.81 2.26 14.58
CA ALA A 353 1.86 1.28 14.31
C ALA A 353 2.71 0.97 15.54
N LYS A 354 3.10 1.97 16.34
CA LYS A 354 3.86 1.76 17.59
C LYS A 354 3.08 0.87 18.55
N ILE A 355 1.80 1.17 18.78
CA ILE A 355 0.93 0.38 19.66
C ILE A 355 0.89 -1.07 19.18
N PHE A 356 0.52 -1.29 17.91
CA PHE A 356 0.37 -2.63 17.35
C PHE A 356 1.68 -3.44 17.37
N CYS A 357 2.80 -2.82 17.01
CA CYS A 357 4.09 -3.51 16.92
C CYS A 357 4.68 -3.82 18.29
N THR A 358 4.54 -2.92 19.27
CA THR A 358 5.02 -3.16 20.64
C THR A 358 4.18 -4.21 21.36
N GLU A 359 2.86 -4.21 21.20
CA GLU A 359 1.98 -5.27 21.71
C GLU A 359 2.28 -6.62 21.08
N THR A 360 2.50 -6.62 19.76
CA THR A 360 2.89 -7.83 19.03
C THR A 360 4.24 -8.36 19.53
N ALA A 361 5.24 -7.50 19.69
CA ALA A 361 6.55 -7.90 20.21
C ALA A 361 6.43 -8.52 21.61
N PHE A 362 5.66 -7.90 22.50
CA PHE A 362 5.45 -8.40 23.85
C PHE A 362 4.73 -9.75 23.86
N ARG A 363 3.64 -9.89 23.09
CA ARG A 363 2.89 -11.16 23.00
C ARG A 363 3.74 -12.28 22.40
N VAL A 364 4.44 -12.02 21.30
CA VAL A 364 5.28 -13.01 20.62
C VAL A 364 6.47 -13.41 21.49
N ALA A 365 7.08 -12.47 22.21
CA ALA A 365 8.14 -12.77 23.17
C ALA A 365 7.62 -13.61 24.35
N SER A 366 6.43 -13.32 24.86
CA SER A 366 5.78 -14.11 25.91
C SER A 366 5.49 -15.55 25.46
N GLU A 367 4.99 -15.71 24.24
CA GLU A 367 4.75 -17.04 23.65
C GLU A 367 6.06 -17.79 23.38
N ALA A 368 7.11 -17.08 22.99
CA ALA A 368 8.44 -17.66 22.85
C ALA A 368 8.96 -18.20 24.19
N ILE A 369 8.79 -17.47 25.31
CA ILE A 369 9.09 -17.99 26.66
C ILE A 369 8.31 -19.29 26.91
N GLN A 370 7.00 -19.29 26.60
CA GLN A 370 6.14 -20.45 26.83
C GLN A 370 6.58 -21.68 26.01
N ILE A 371 7.05 -21.50 24.77
CA ILE A 371 7.56 -22.57 23.90
C ILE A 371 8.90 -23.12 24.42
N PHE A 372 9.75 -22.28 25.00
CA PHE A 372 10.99 -22.71 25.66
C PHE A 372 10.73 -23.40 27.01
N GLY A 373 9.55 -23.22 27.61
CA GLY A 373 9.22 -23.75 28.93
C GLY A 373 10.14 -23.17 30.00
N GLY A 374 10.63 -24.01 30.93
CA GLY A 374 11.52 -23.55 32.01
C GLY A 374 12.80 -22.86 31.51
N TYR A 375 13.34 -23.27 30.35
CA TYR A 375 14.51 -22.61 29.75
C TYR A 375 14.22 -21.18 29.28
N GLY A 376 12.96 -20.86 29.00
CA GLY A 376 12.54 -19.52 28.60
C GLY A 376 12.58 -18.51 29.75
N LEU A 377 12.73 -18.97 30.99
CA LEU A 377 12.89 -18.15 32.20
C LEU A 377 14.37 -18.02 32.62
N SER A 378 15.29 -18.64 31.87
CA SER A 378 16.72 -18.64 32.17
C SER A 378 17.45 -17.62 31.29
N ARG A 379 18.41 -16.90 31.90
CA ARG A 379 19.35 -16.00 31.18
C ARG A 379 20.34 -16.73 30.26
N GLU A 380 20.28 -18.06 30.21
CA GLU A 380 21.02 -18.88 29.23
C GLU A 380 20.51 -18.69 27.80
N TYR A 381 19.23 -18.32 27.64
CA TYR A 381 18.60 -18.10 26.35
C TYR A 381 18.16 -16.64 26.18
N PRO A 382 18.31 -16.06 24.98
CA PRO A 382 18.05 -14.63 24.76
C PRO A 382 16.56 -14.25 24.81
N VAL A 383 15.64 -15.22 24.81
CA VAL A 383 14.19 -14.98 24.75
C VAL A 383 13.66 -14.20 25.96
N GLU A 384 14.24 -14.41 27.14
CA GLU A 384 13.84 -13.69 28.36
C GLU A 384 14.24 -12.21 28.29
N LYS A 385 15.41 -11.89 27.71
CA LYS A 385 15.82 -10.52 27.41
C LYS A 385 14.85 -9.86 26.45
N ILE A 386 14.52 -10.53 25.34
CA ILE A 386 13.58 -10.01 24.33
C ILE A 386 12.22 -9.69 24.96
N PHE A 387 11.73 -10.53 25.87
CA PHE A 387 10.51 -10.26 26.63
C PHE A 387 10.62 -9.03 27.53
N ARG A 388 11.71 -8.90 28.29
CA ARG A 388 11.95 -7.73 29.17
C ARG A 388 12.04 -6.43 28.35
N ASP A 389 12.70 -6.47 27.20
CA ASP A 389 12.85 -5.32 26.31
C ASP A 389 11.50 -4.93 25.68
N ALA A 390 10.74 -5.90 25.17
CA ALA A 390 9.41 -5.68 24.61
C ALA A 390 8.41 -5.15 25.66
N ARG A 391 8.57 -5.52 26.94
CA ARG A 391 7.72 -4.99 28.01
C ARG A 391 7.94 -3.49 28.23
N ALA A 392 9.18 -3.00 28.15
CA ALA A 392 9.48 -1.58 28.30
C ALA A 392 8.84 -0.74 27.18
N ALA A 393 8.82 -1.28 25.96
CA ALA A 393 8.31 -0.60 24.76
C ALA A 393 6.83 -0.22 24.82
N LEU A 394 6.02 -0.90 25.65
CA LEU A 394 4.61 -0.55 25.86
C LEU A 394 4.44 0.79 26.59
N ILE A 395 5.49 1.29 27.25
CA ILE A 395 5.44 2.48 28.12
C ILE A 395 6.19 3.66 27.50
N GLU A 396 7.40 3.42 26.98
CA GLU A 396 8.28 4.49 26.51
C GLU A 396 7.79 5.14 25.20
N ASP A 397 8.25 6.36 24.94
CA ASP A 397 7.86 7.22 23.82
C ASP A 397 6.34 7.42 23.71
N GLY A 398 5.66 7.39 24.87
CA GLY A 398 4.23 7.45 25.03
C GLY A 398 3.65 6.07 25.33
N THR A 399 2.91 5.98 26.44
CA THR A 399 2.18 4.75 26.80
C THR A 399 1.18 4.44 25.69
N ASN A 400 0.97 3.16 25.42
CA ASN A 400 0.06 2.76 24.34
C ASN A 400 -1.35 3.35 24.53
N GLU A 401 -1.82 3.47 25.77
CA GLU A 401 -3.10 4.07 26.11
C GLU A 401 -3.13 5.58 25.83
N THR A 402 -2.11 6.34 26.24
CA THR A 402 -2.07 7.78 25.95
C THR A 402 -1.95 8.04 24.45
N LEU A 403 -1.14 7.26 23.73
CA LEU A 403 -1.05 7.35 22.27
C LEU A 403 -2.37 6.99 21.59
N ALA A 404 -3.12 6.00 22.10
CA ALA A 404 -4.44 5.66 21.58
C ALA A 404 -5.45 6.79 21.77
N LEU A 405 -5.44 7.46 22.94
CA LEU A 405 -6.30 8.61 23.21
C LEU A 405 -5.98 9.79 22.28
N VAL A 406 -4.70 10.11 22.09
CA VAL A 406 -4.28 11.18 21.18
C VAL A 406 -4.54 10.81 19.72
N GLY A 407 -4.31 9.56 19.34
CA GLY A 407 -4.68 9.04 18.02
C GLY A 407 -6.18 9.19 17.76
N ALA A 408 -7.02 8.85 18.73
CA ALA A 408 -8.48 8.99 18.63
C ALA A 408 -8.91 10.47 18.52
N ASP A 409 -8.32 11.37 19.31
CA ASP A 409 -8.56 12.81 19.20
C ASP A 409 -8.17 13.36 17.83
N LYS A 410 -7.01 12.96 17.29
CA LYS A 410 -6.56 13.36 15.96
C LYS A 410 -7.46 12.82 14.84
N LEU A 411 -8.01 11.61 15.00
CA LEU A 411 -9.01 11.06 14.08
C LEU A 411 -10.33 11.85 14.16
N ALA A 412 -10.78 12.22 15.37
CA ALA A 412 -12.01 12.99 15.56
C ALA A 412 -11.92 14.42 14.99
N LYS A 413 -10.73 15.04 15.07
CA LYS A 413 -10.42 16.35 14.48
C LYS A 413 -10.08 16.28 12.99
N GLY A 414 -10.03 15.07 12.42
CA GLY A 414 -9.55 14.81 11.07
C GLY A 414 -10.25 15.60 9.98
N ASN A 415 -9.47 15.98 8.96
CA ASN A 415 -9.94 16.51 7.69
C ASN A 415 -10.13 15.31 6.74
N ASP A 416 -11.31 15.12 6.14
CA ASP A 416 -11.63 14.04 5.18
C ASP A 416 -10.87 14.14 3.83
N LYS A 417 -9.81 14.95 3.78
CA LYS A 417 -9.01 15.17 2.57
C LYS A 417 -7.93 14.11 2.52
N TRP A 418 -8.07 13.20 1.56
CA TRP A 418 -6.98 12.33 1.14
C TRP A 418 -5.74 13.18 0.90
N VAL A 419 -4.61 12.81 1.50
CA VAL A 419 -3.33 13.24 0.97
C VAL A 419 -3.11 12.43 -0.30
N VAL A 420 -3.61 12.98 -1.40
CA VAL A 420 -3.39 12.44 -2.72
C VAL A 420 -1.95 12.75 -3.08
N LYS A 421 -1.14 11.70 -3.20
CA LYS A 421 0.05 11.79 -4.03
C LYS A 421 -0.45 12.18 -5.41
N GLU A 422 -0.16 13.39 -5.91
CA GLU A 422 0.02 13.53 -7.36
C GLU A 422 1.04 12.44 -7.73
N GLY A 423 0.60 11.51 -8.57
CA GLY A 423 1.04 10.11 -8.52
C GLY A 423 2.56 9.96 -8.48
N VAL A 424 3.07 9.28 -7.45
CA VAL A 424 4.40 8.65 -7.54
C VAL A 424 4.19 7.36 -8.32
N SER A 425 4.26 7.52 -9.64
CA SER A 425 5.05 6.65 -10.52
C SER A 425 6.14 5.91 -9.72
N GLN A 426 6.20 4.59 -9.85
CA GLN A 426 7.44 3.87 -9.53
C GLN A 426 8.51 4.31 -10.53
N THR A 427 9.31 5.33 -10.20
CA THR A 427 10.76 5.50 -10.46
C THR A 427 11.24 6.91 -10.02
N PRO A 428 12.55 7.12 -9.75
CA PRO A 428 13.06 7.92 -8.64
C PRO A 428 12.90 9.44 -8.77
N SER A 429 12.90 10.11 -7.62
CA SER A 429 12.79 11.55 -7.45
C SER A 429 14.02 12.32 -7.95
N GLY A 430 13.77 13.33 -8.77
CA GLY A 430 14.58 14.54 -8.90
C GLY A 430 13.73 15.64 -9.54
N PRO A 431 13.98 16.93 -9.28
CA PRO A 431 13.34 17.99 -10.03
C PRO A 431 14.04 18.09 -11.39
N ALA A 432 13.55 17.36 -12.38
CA ALA A 432 13.61 17.87 -13.73
C ALA A 432 12.39 18.78 -13.90
N LYS A 433 12.61 20.04 -14.24
CA LYS A 433 11.62 20.76 -15.04
C LYS A 433 11.33 19.86 -16.23
N THR A 434 10.13 19.32 -16.36
CA THR A 434 9.71 18.67 -17.59
C THR A 434 8.54 19.46 -18.12
N ASP A 435 8.78 20.10 -19.26
CA ASP A 435 7.80 20.76 -20.09
C ASP A 435 6.52 19.91 -20.13
N GLY A 436 5.35 20.54 -19.92
CA GLY A 436 4.08 19.82 -19.97
C GLY A 436 3.98 19.04 -21.28
N ILE A 437 3.46 17.80 -21.22
CA ILE A 437 3.34 16.91 -22.39
C ILE A 437 2.82 17.69 -23.58
N THR A 438 3.61 17.72 -24.64
CA THR A 438 3.29 18.49 -25.83
C THR A 438 2.12 17.84 -26.55
N TRP A 439 1.45 18.58 -27.44
CA TRP A 439 0.42 18.00 -28.29
C TRP A 439 0.92 16.76 -29.07
N GLU A 440 2.17 16.78 -29.52
CA GLU A 440 2.77 15.67 -30.29
C GLU A 440 3.01 14.42 -29.44
N GLU A 441 3.23 14.57 -28.14
CA GLU A 441 3.37 13.45 -27.20
C GLU A 441 2.00 12.97 -26.68
N PHE A 442 1.05 13.89 -26.54
CA PHE A 442 -0.29 13.57 -26.03
C PHE A 442 -1.15 12.87 -27.07
N LYS A 443 -1.17 13.37 -28.31
CA LYS A 443 -2.02 12.86 -29.38
C LYS A 443 -1.92 11.33 -29.54
N PRO A 444 -0.74 10.69 -29.58
CA PRO A 444 -0.61 9.24 -29.73
C PRO A 444 -1.13 8.42 -28.52
N ILE A 445 -1.25 9.03 -27.33
CA ILE A 445 -1.73 8.37 -26.11
C ILE A 445 -3.26 8.31 -26.08
N VAL A 446 -3.93 9.34 -26.62
CA VAL A 446 -5.41 9.37 -26.70
C VAL A 446 -5.94 8.84 -28.01
N ARG A 447 -5.13 8.76 -29.06
CA ARG A 447 -5.56 8.25 -30.36
C ARG A 447 -4.37 7.74 -31.18
N PRO A 448 -4.40 6.49 -31.67
CA PRO A 448 -3.33 6.00 -32.54
C PRO A 448 -3.18 6.84 -33.80
N GLU A 449 -1.99 6.79 -34.40
CA GLU A 449 -1.74 7.45 -35.68
C GLU A 449 -2.63 6.85 -36.80
N PRO A 450 -3.15 7.67 -37.72
CA PRO A 450 -3.96 7.17 -38.84
C PRO A 450 -3.23 6.06 -39.62
N GLY A 451 -3.95 4.98 -39.92
CA GLY A 451 -3.41 3.83 -40.68
C GLY A 451 -2.59 2.84 -39.85
N THR A 452 -2.39 3.07 -38.54
CA THR A 452 -1.71 2.10 -37.66
C THR A 452 -2.65 1.08 -37.01
N VAL A 453 -3.96 1.33 -37.07
CA VAL A 453 -4.99 0.46 -36.50
C VAL A 453 -5.55 -0.43 -37.60
N HIS A 454 -5.42 -1.73 -37.43
CA HIS A 454 -5.93 -2.73 -38.34
C HIS A 454 -7.19 -3.34 -37.73
N MET A 455 -8.31 -3.20 -38.43
CA MET A 455 -9.57 -3.82 -38.03
C MET A 455 -9.58 -5.29 -38.45
N GLY A 456 -10.22 -6.12 -37.66
CA GLY A 456 -10.30 -7.56 -37.90
C GLY A 456 -11.09 -7.90 -39.16
N VAL A 457 -10.44 -8.56 -40.10
CA VAL A 457 -11.06 -9.04 -41.35
C VAL A 457 -11.68 -10.40 -41.12
N MET A 458 -12.97 -10.53 -41.44
CA MET A 458 -13.69 -11.80 -41.44
C MET A 458 -14.13 -12.13 -42.86
N LYS A 459 -14.25 -13.44 -43.17
CA LYS A 459 -14.69 -13.93 -44.47
C LYS A 459 -15.76 -15.00 -44.31
N ALA A 460 -16.76 -14.96 -45.18
CA ALA A 460 -17.72 -16.03 -45.34
C ALA A 460 -17.23 -17.02 -46.42
N ASP A 461 -17.36 -18.30 -46.15
CA ASP A 461 -17.17 -19.41 -47.09
C ASP A 461 -18.47 -19.61 -47.89
N PRO A 462 -18.48 -19.31 -49.20
CA PRO A 462 -19.67 -19.43 -50.03
C PRO A 462 -20.21 -20.86 -50.11
N GLU A 463 -19.35 -21.89 -49.97
CA GLU A 463 -19.75 -23.28 -50.10
C GLU A 463 -20.47 -23.81 -48.84
N LYS A 464 -20.22 -23.18 -47.68
CA LYS A 464 -20.84 -23.55 -46.40
C LYS A 464 -21.99 -22.64 -46.01
N CYS A 465 -22.04 -21.42 -46.54
CA CYS A 465 -23.00 -20.41 -46.12
C CYS A 465 -24.45 -20.86 -46.36
N THR A 466 -25.31 -20.68 -45.36
CA THR A 466 -26.75 -20.99 -45.44
C THR A 466 -27.61 -19.77 -45.75
N HIS A 467 -27.01 -18.61 -46.03
CA HIS A 467 -27.70 -17.33 -46.28
C HIS A 467 -28.63 -16.86 -45.14
N CYS A 468 -28.49 -17.43 -43.92
CA CYS A 468 -29.39 -17.14 -42.79
C CYS A 468 -29.25 -15.74 -42.17
N GLY A 469 -28.17 -15.01 -42.47
CA GLY A 469 -27.94 -13.64 -41.98
C GLY A 469 -27.65 -13.49 -40.48
N LEU A 470 -27.50 -14.58 -39.73
CA LEU A 470 -27.26 -14.51 -38.27
C LEU A 470 -25.94 -13.82 -37.91
N CYS A 471 -24.91 -13.91 -38.76
CA CYS A 471 -23.65 -13.18 -38.56
C CYS A 471 -23.81 -11.66 -38.62
N LEU A 472 -24.73 -11.15 -39.47
CA LEU A 472 -25.09 -9.73 -39.53
C LEU A 472 -25.85 -9.33 -38.27
N GLN A 473 -26.91 -10.08 -37.94
CA GLN A 473 -27.77 -9.78 -36.79
C GLN A 473 -27.00 -9.83 -35.45
N ASN A 474 -26.03 -10.74 -35.32
CA ASN A 474 -25.26 -10.89 -34.09
C ASN A 474 -24.09 -9.90 -33.98
N CYS A 475 -23.77 -9.16 -35.04
CA CYS A 475 -22.66 -8.23 -35.04
C CYS A 475 -23.05 -6.91 -34.34
N PRO A 476 -22.48 -6.59 -33.16
CA PRO A 476 -22.84 -5.35 -32.46
C PRO A 476 -22.42 -4.08 -33.21
N PHE A 477 -21.41 -4.20 -34.07
CA PHE A 477 -20.86 -3.08 -34.84
C PHE A 477 -21.44 -3.01 -36.25
N GLN A 478 -22.38 -3.92 -36.59
CA GLN A 478 -22.95 -4.08 -37.92
C GLN A 478 -21.91 -4.07 -39.04
N ALA A 479 -20.78 -4.76 -38.80
CA ALA A 479 -19.64 -4.82 -39.71
C ALA A 479 -19.92 -5.60 -41.01
N TRP A 480 -21.05 -6.32 -41.06
CA TRP A 480 -21.45 -7.17 -42.16
C TRP A 480 -22.62 -6.58 -42.95
N GLU A 481 -22.67 -6.89 -44.23
CA GLU A 481 -23.83 -6.70 -45.12
C GLU A 481 -23.96 -7.92 -46.06
N MET A 482 -25.11 -8.03 -46.72
CA MET A 482 -25.27 -9.02 -47.79
C MET A 482 -24.76 -8.42 -49.10
N ASP A 483 -24.04 -9.21 -49.88
CA ASP A 483 -23.73 -8.87 -51.26
C ASP A 483 -24.89 -9.18 -52.21
N GLU A 484 -24.67 -8.96 -53.51
CA GLU A 484 -25.67 -9.20 -54.55
C GLU A 484 -26.08 -10.67 -54.69
N ALA A 485 -25.25 -11.60 -54.21
CA ALA A 485 -25.51 -13.04 -54.19
C ALA A 485 -26.08 -13.52 -52.83
N GLU A 486 -26.51 -12.58 -51.98
CA GLU A 486 -26.97 -12.83 -50.61
C GLU A 486 -25.92 -13.52 -49.72
N LEU A 487 -24.63 -13.38 -50.05
CA LEU A 487 -23.54 -13.86 -49.22
C LEU A 487 -23.10 -12.77 -48.23
N PRO A 488 -22.86 -13.12 -46.95
CA PRO A 488 -22.33 -12.18 -45.98
C PRO A 488 -20.93 -11.69 -46.38
N ARG A 489 -20.76 -10.39 -46.50
CA ARG A 489 -19.44 -9.74 -46.64
C ARG A 489 -19.28 -8.61 -45.63
N MET A 490 -18.02 -8.26 -45.35
CA MET A 490 -17.72 -7.09 -44.54
C MET A 490 -18.07 -5.82 -45.35
N LYS A 491 -18.62 -4.80 -44.66
CA LYS A 491 -18.85 -3.47 -45.24
C LYS A 491 -17.51 -2.81 -45.59
N GLU A 492 -17.54 -1.79 -46.46
CA GLU A 492 -16.33 -1.03 -46.80
C GLU A 492 -15.80 -0.25 -45.59
N GLU A 493 -16.68 0.47 -44.87
CA GLU A 493 -16.36 1.23 -43.65
C GLU A 493 -16.75 0.45 -42.37
N TYR A 494 -16.04 -0.64 -42.09
CA TYR A 494 -16.31 -1.49 -40.93
C TYR A 494 -15.36 -1.25 -39.76
N GLU A 495 -15.81 -1.60 -38.55
CA GLU A 495 -15.00 -1.52 -37.32
C GLU A 495 -15.16 -2.84 -36.56
N CYS A 496 -14.29 -3.81 -36.85
CA CYS A 496 -14.37 -5.15 -36.27
C CYS A 496 -13.18 -5.39 -35.34
N PHE A 497 -13.45 -5.66 -34.06
CA PHE A 497 -12.39 -5.97 -33.09
C PHE A 497 -12.21 -7.46 -32.86
N SER A 498 -12.54 -8.28 -33.86
CA SER A 498 -12.34 -9.73 -33.82
C SER A 498 -12.99 -10.39 -32.59
N CYS A 499 -14.23 -10.01 -32.23
CA CYS A 499 -14.90 -10.58 -31.06
C CYS A 499 -15.47 -12.01 -31.27
N TYR A 500 -15.34 -12.56 -32.48
CA TYR A 500 -15.75 -13.91 -32.89
C TYR A 500 -17.24 -14.26 -32.73
N ASN A 501 -18.12 -13.31 -32.41
CA ASN A 501 -19.54 -13.59 -32.18
C ASN A 501 -20.30 -13.95 -33.47
N CYS A 502 -19.88 -13.46 -34.63
CA CYS A 502 -20.42 -13.88 -35.92
C CYS A 502 -20.16 -15.37 -36.22
N MET A 503 -19.01 -15.90 -35.79
CA MET A 503 -18.67 -17.31 -35.92
C MET A 503 -19.59 -18.16 -35.03
N ALA A 504 -19.74 -17.81 -33.76
CA ALA A 504 -20.60 -18.55 -32.82
C ALA A 504 -22.09 -18.59 -33.24
N ALA A 505 -22.57 -17.56 -33.93
CA ALA A 505 -23.96 -17.51 -34.40
C ALA A 505 -24.16 -18.24 -35.75
N CYS A 506 -23.08 -18.56 -36.47
CA CYS A 506 -23.19 -19.24 -37.75
C CYS A 506 -23.50 -20.74 -37.53
N PRO A 507 -24.61 -21.27 -38.05
CA PRO A 507 -24.97 -22.68 -37.84
C PRO A 507 -24.19 -23.64 -38.73
N ALA A 508 -23.40 -23.14 -39.69
CA ALA A 508 -22.70 -23.93 -40.69
C ALA A 508 -21.17 -23.71 -40.69
N ASP A 509 -20.65 -23.03 -39.66
CA ASP A 509 -19.23 -22.70 -39.52
C ASP A 509 -18.62 -22.05 -40.79
N ALA A 510 -19.44 -21.24 -41.47
CA ALA A 510 -19.08 -20.58 -42.72
C ALA A 510 -18.28 -19.28 -42.50
N ILE A 511 -18.12 -18.80 -41.26
CA ILE A 511 -17.41 -17.55 -40.97
C ILE A 511 -16.03 -17.85 -40.39
N SER A 512 -14.98 -17.24 -40.94
CA SER A 512 -13.60 -17.36 -40.45
C SER A 512 -12.93 -15.99 -40.34
N ILE A 513 -12.02 -15.85 -39.38
CA ILE A 513 -11.13 -14.69 -39.30
C ILE A 513 -9.96 -14.85 -40.28
N VAL A 514 -9.64 -13.79 -41.01
CA VAL A 514 -8.50 -13.71 -41.92
C VAL A 514 -7.43 -12.78 -41.38
N GLU A 515 -7.84 -11.76 -40.62
CA GLU A 515 -6.95 -10.83 -39.95
C GLU A 515 -7.54 -10.46 -38.58
N SER A 516 -6.69 -10.42 -37.56
CA SER A 516 -7.07 -10.02 -36.22
C SER A 516 -6.82 -8.54 -36.01
N TYR A 517 -7.68 -7.94 -35.17
CA TYR A 517 -7.45 -6.56 -34.73
C TYR A 517 -6.06 -6.42 -34.11
N HIS A 518 -5.32 -5.41 -34.55
CA HIS A 518 -4.03 -5.06 -33.96
C HIS A 518 -3.67 -3.60 -34.26
N VAL A 519 -2.62 -3.11 -33.58
CA VAL A 519 -2.10 -1.77 -33.78
C VAL A 519 -0.59 -1.85 -33.92
N ASP A 520 -0.05 -1.34 -35.03
CA ASP A 520 1.36 -1.53 -35.40
C ASP A 520 2.36 -0.87 -34.45
N SER A 521 1.97 0.28 -33.89
CA SER A 521 2.90 1.17 -33.20
C SER A 521 2.19 2.12 -32.22
N GLY A 522 2.98 2.83 -31.42
CA GLY A 522 2.48 3.81 -30.46
C GLY A 522 1.92 3.20 -29.17
N PHE A 523 1.18 4.00 -28.42
CA PHE A 523 0.68 3.65 -27.08
C PHE A 523 -0.22 2.41 -27.07
N PHE A 524 -1.08 2.28 -28.09
CA PHE A 524 -2.02 1.16 -28.22
C PHE A 524 -1.44 -0.06 -28.95
N LYS A 525 -0.12 -0.10 -29.18
CA LYS A 525 0.54 -1.17 -29.92
C LYS A 525 0.12 -2.53 -29.35
N THR A 526 -0.38 -3.39 -30.22
CA THR A 526 -0.74 -4.77 -29.93
C THR A 526 -0.22 -5.64 -31.07
N ASP A 527 0.38 -6.77 -30.74
CA ASP A 527 0.83 -7.70 -31.78
C ASP A 527 -0.40 -8.36 -32.43
N PRO A 528 -0.39 -8.57 -33.76
CA PRO A 528 -1.46 -9.31 -34.43
C PRO A 528 -1.57 -10.70 -33.81
N HIS A 529 -2.79 -11.06 -33.45
CA HIS A 529 -3.05 -12.39 -32.94
C HIS A 529 -2.73 -13.43 -34.02
N PRO A 530 -1.84 -14.41 -33.76
CA PRO A 530 -1.49 -15.45 -34.74
C PRO A 530 -2.72 -16.18 -35.26
N LEU A 531 -2.80 -16.36 -36.58
CA LEU A 531 -3.88 -17.10 -37.21
C LEU A 531 -3.36 -18.42 -37.81
N PRO A 532 -4.12 -19.52 -37.71
CA PRO A 532 -5.43 -19.62 -37.06
C PRO A 532 -5.33 -19.53 -35.53
N ALA A 533 -6.27 -18.80 -34.92
CA ALA A 533 -6.34 -18.74 -33.47
C ALA A 533 -6.64 -20.14 -32.87
N LYS A 534 -6.15 -20.40 -31.64
CA LYS A 534 -6.25 -21.72 -31.02
C LYS A 534 -7.62 -21.93 -30.37
N LEU A 535 -8.18 -23.13 -30.52
CA LEU A 535 -9.28 -23.62 -29.69
C LEU A 535 -8.75 -24.06 -28.32
N PRO A 536 -9.60 -24.14 -27.28
CA PRO A 536 -9.22 -24.80 -26.03
C PRO A 536 -8.72 -26.22 -26.30
N TYR A 537 -7.69 -26.66 -25.55
CA TYR A 537 -7.24 -28.05 -25.61
C TYR A 537 -8.38 -28.99 -25.26
N GLU A 538 -8.48 -30.12 -25.97
CA GLU A 538 -9.39 -31.18 -25.57
C GLU A 538 -9.02 -31.70 -24.18
N PRO A 539 -10.00 -31.95 -23.30
CA PRO A 539 -9.74 -32.34 -21.94
C PRO A 539 -9.16 -33.76 -21.92
N LYS A 540 -8.29 -34.01 -20.95
CA LYS A 540 -7.67 -35.31 -20.73
C LYS A 540 -7.92 -35.78 -19.30
N ASP A 541 -8.04 -37.08 -19.11
CA ASP A 541 -8.11 -37.69 -17.79
C ASP A 541 -6.73 -37.71 -17.09
N GLU A 542 -6.69 -38.29 -15.88
CA GLU A 542 -5.46 -38.39 -15.08
C GLU A 542 -4.34 -39.21 -15.76
N ASP A 543 -4.70 -40.11 -16.68
CA ASP A 543 -3.78 -40.93 -17.45
C ASP A 543 -3.39 -40.28 -18.80
N GLY A 544 -3.95 -39.11 -19.11
CA GLY A 544 -3.70 -38.38 -20.35
C GLY A 544 -4.54 -38.84 -21.54
N ASN A 545 -5.54 -39.70 -21.34
CA ASN A 545 -6.48 -40.11 -22.40
C ASN A 545 -7.54 -39.04 -22.63
N PRO A 546 -8.15 -38.96 -23.84
CA PRO A 546 -9.26 -38.04 -24.09
C PRO A 546 -10.40 -38.20 -23.09
N ALA A 547 -10.88 -37.08 -22.56
CA ALA A 547 -12.03 -37.01 -21.65
C ALA A 547 -13.19 -36.22 -22.28
N GLU A 548 -14.36 -36.28 -21.66
CA GLU A 548 -15.47 -35.39 -21.99
C GLU A 548 -15.38 -34.10 -21.18
N TRP A 549 -15.74 -32.97 -21.80
CA TRP A 549 -15.94 -31.73 -21.06
C TRP A 549 -17.05 -31.88 -20.03
N THR A 550 -16.82 -31.45 -18.81
CA THR A 550 -17.86 -31.29 -17.81
C THR A 550 -18.87 -30.22 -18.23
N ALA A 551 -20.09 -30.28 -17.68
CA ALA A 551 -21.13 -29.27 -17.97
C ALA A 551 -20.67 -27.84 -17.61
N VAL A 552 -19.81 -27.68 -16.61
CA VAL A 552 -19.26 -26.38 -16.20
C VAL A 552 -18.23 -25.89 -17.24
N GLU A 553 -17.33 -26.78 -17.69
CA GLU A 553 -16.36 -26.44 -18.73
C GLU A 553 -17.04 -26.08 -20.04
N GLN A 554 -18.05 -26.84 -20.48
CA GLN A 554 -18.86 -26.51 -21.65
C GLN A 554 -19.50 -25.12 -21.50
N ALA A 555 -20.16 -24.86 -20.37
CA ALA A 555 -20.74 -23.54 -20.08
C ALA A 555 -19.69 -22.42 -20.11
N ILE A 556 -18.47 -22.69 -19.64
CA ILE A 556 -17.35 -21.74 -19.71
C ILE A 556 -16.92 -21.53 -21.17
N PHE A 557 -16.59 -22.56 -21.94
CA PHE A 557 -16.02 -22.39 -23.27
C PHE A 557 -17.03 -21.89 -24.32
N GLU A 558 -18.29 -22.28 -24.18
CA GLU A 558 -19.36 -21.96 -25.12
C GLU A 558 -20.06 -20.63 -24.85
N ARG A 559 -20.03 -20.11 -23.61
CA ARG A 559 -20.72 -18.84 -23.30
C ARG A 559 -20.17 -17.69 -24.14
N ARG A 560 -21.08 -16.87 -24.67
CA ARG A 560 -20.75 -15.63 -25.37
C ARG A 560 -21.63 -14.50 -24.85
N SER A 561 -21.22 -13.27 -25.14
CA SER A 561 -22.03 -12.09 -24.87
C SER A 561 -23.31 -12.15 -25.70
N VAL A 562 -24.45 -12.19 -25.03
CA VAL A 562 -25.75 -12.15 -25.70
C VAL A 562 -26.15 -10.71 -25.93
N ARG A 563 -26.33 -10.31 -27.20
CA ARG A 563 -26.59 -8.91 -27.57
C ARG A 563 -27.92 -8.69 -28.26
N ASN A 564 -28.63 -9.78 -28.53
CA ASN A 564 -29.96 -9.75 -29.09
C ASN A 564 -30.87 -10.53 -28.16
N PHE A 565 -31.77 -9.81 -27.49
CA PHE A 565 -32.71 -10.35 -26.52
C PHE A 565 -34.11 -10.39 -27.12
N LYS A 566 -34.89 -11.40 -26.72
CA LYS A 566 -36.34 -11.39 -26.92
C LYS A 566 -36.96 -10.27 -26.06
N PRO A 567 -38.10 -9.70 -26.47
CA PRO A 567 -38.78 -8.66 -25.70
C PRO A 567 -39.47 -9.18 -24.43
N ASP A 568 -39.50 -10.50 -24.24
CA ASP A 568 -40.08 -11.17 -23.08
C ASP A 568 -39.44 -10.68 -21.77
N PRO A 569 -40.24 -10.32 -20.74
CA PRO A 569 -39.70 -9.98 -19.44
C PRO A 569 -39.06 -11.20 -18.78
N VAL A 570 -37.97 -10.99 -18.03
CA VAL A 570 -37.39 -12.04 -17.19
C VAL A 570 -38.16 -12.10 -15.88
N PRO A 571 -38.70 -13.26 -15.46
CA PRO A 571 -39.35 -13.40 -14.16
C PRO A 571 -38.41 -13.02 -13.02
N GLU A 572 -38.89 -12.23 -12.07
CA GLU A 572 -38.11 -11.77 -10.91
C GLU A 572 -37.42 -12.92 -10.15
N PRO A 573 -38.05 -14.10 -9.93
CA PRO A 573 -37.36 -15.21 -9.26
C PRO A 573 -36.10 -15.68 -10.00
N LEU A 574 -36.06 -15.60 -11.33
CA LEU A 574 -34.85 -15.93 -12.09
C LEU A 574 -33.78 -14.86 -11.93
N ILE A 575 -34.17 -13.58 -11.90
CA ILE A 575 -33.26 -12.46 -11.62
C ILE A 575 -32.66 -12.62 -10.22
N GLN A 576 -33.47 -12.94 -9.21
CA GLN A 576 -33.00 -13.18 -7.84
C GLN A 576 -31.97 -14.31 -7.76
N ARG A 577 -32.18 -15.41 -8.49
CA ARG A 577 -31.19 -16.51 -8.56
C ARG A 577 -29.88 -16.07 -9.18
N VAL A 578 -29.92 -15.21 -10.20
CA VAL A 578 -28.71 -14.60 -10.79
C VAL A 578 -28.02 -13.72 -9.76
N LEU A 579 -28.75 -12.82 -9.09
CA LEU A 579 -28.20 -11.94 -8.04
C LEU A 579 -27.58 -12.71 -6.89
N GLU A 580 -28.17 -13.83 -6.48
CA GLU A 580 -27.67 -14.64 -5.37
C GLU A 580 -26.31 -15.26 -5.68
N ALA A 581 -26.09 -15.72 -6.92
CA ALA A 581 -24.78 -16.18 -7.36
C ALA A 581 -23.71 -15.08 -7.28
N GLY A 582 -24.09 -13.82 -7.55
CA GLY A 582 -23.22 -12.66 -7.36
C GLY A 582 -23.04 -12.29 -5.89
N ARG A 583 -24.10 -12.33 -5.08
CA ARG A 583 -24.08 -11.98 -3.65
C ARG A 583 -23.11 -12.85 -2.86
N PHE A 584 -23.03 -14.13 -3.19
CA PHE A 584 -22.15 -15.10 -2.55
C PHE A 584 -20.85 -15.37 -3.30
N ALA A 585 -20.49 -14.51 -4.26
CA ALA A 585 -19.20 -14.63 -4.93
C ALA A 585 -18.04 -14.39 -3.94
N PRO A 586 -16.89 -15.07 -4.13
CA PRO A 586 -15.74 -14.89 -3.27
C PRO A 586 -15.14 -13.49 -3.46
N SER A 587 -14.68 -12.91 -2.35
CA SER A 587 -14.11 -11.57 -2.26
C SER A 587 -12.89 -11.57 -1.33
N SER A 588 -12.05 -10.54 -1.44
CA SER A 588 -10.87 -10.43 -0.60
C SER A 588 -11.28 -10.29 0.86
N GLY A 589 -10.74 -11.18 1.71
CA GLY A 589 -11.12 -11.25 3.13
C GLY A 589 -12.59 -11.58 3.38
N ASN A 590 -13.32 -12.10 2.38
CA ASN A 590 -14.77 -12.28 2.41
C ASN A 590 -15.54 -10.97 2.68
N CYS A 591 -15.02 -9.84 2.17
CA CYS A 591 -15.64 -8.52 2.25
C CYS A 591 -16.30 -8.16 0.91
N GLN A 592 -17.56 -8.58 0.69
CA GLN A 592 -18.29 -8.25 -0.55
C GLN A 592 -18.39 -6.74 -0.75
N CYS A 593 -17.67 -6.23 -1.75
CA CYS A 593 -17.57 -4.79 -2.00
C CYS A 593 -18.64 -4.25 -2.94
N TRP A 594 -19.60 -5.08 -3.35
CA TRP A 594 -20.58 -4.74 -4.38
C TRP A 594 -22.00 -4.64 -3.82
N LYS A 595 -22.80 -3.85 -4.53
CA LYS A 595 -24.26 -3.82 -4.43
C LYS A 595 -24.87 -3.85 -5.82
N PHE A 596 -26.05 -4.43 -5.92
CA PHE A 596 -26.77 -4.55 -7.18
C PHE A 596 -27.93 -3.56 -7.24
N ILE A 597 -28.09 -2.91 -8.39
CA ILE A 597 -29.29 -2.13 -8.72
C ILE A 597 -29.91 -2.75 -9.95
N VAL A 598 -31.14 -3.21 -9.81
CA VAL A 598 -31.87 -3.90 -10.86
C VAL A 598 -32.90 -2.96 -11.46
N VAL A 599 -32.87 -2.79 -12.77
CA VAL A 599 -33.83 -2.00 -13.51
C VAL A 599 -34.54 -2.91 -14.51
N THR A 600 -35.84 -3.12 -14.30
CA THR A 600 -36.75 -3.83 -15.21
C THR A 600 -37.82 -2.91 -15.79
N ASP A 601 -37.89 -1.66 -15.32
CA ASP A 601 -38.83 -0.66 -15.82
C ASP A 601 -38.39 -0.17 -17.21
N LYS A 602 -39.22 -0.41 -18.22
CA LYS A 602 -38.90 -0.09 -19.62
C LYS A 602 -38.72 1.41 -19.86
N ALA A 603 -39.47 2.25 -19.16
CA ALA A 603 -39.35 3.70 -19.33
C ALA A 603 -38.01 4.21 -18.78
N LEU A 604 -37.60 3.71 -17.61
CA LEU A 604 -36.30 4.02 -17.02
C LEU A 604 -35.14 3.44 -17.85
N ILE A 605 -35.27 2.23 -18.39
CA ILE A 605 -34.27 1.67 -19.32
C ILE A 605 -34.08 2.58 -20.54
N ASN A 606 -35.17 3.09 -21.12
CA ASN A 606 -35.10 4.02 -22.25
C ASN A 606 -34.47 5.36 -21.84
N GLU A 607 -34.81 5.90 -20.67
CA GLU A 607 -34.17 7.10 -20.15
C GLU A 607 -32.66 6.92 -19.97
N LEU A 608 -32.24 5.79 -19.39
CA LEU A 608 -30.83 5.44 -19.21
C LEU A 608 -30.10 5.28 -20.56
N ASN A 609 -30.74 4.70 -21.58
CA ASN A 609 -30.19 4.62 -22.93
C ASN A 609 -29.89 6.01 -23.49
N GLU A 610 -30.85 6.94 -23.43
CA GLU A 610 -30.68 8.30 -23.97
C GLU A 610 -29.61 9.09 -23.19
N ALA A 611 -29.57 8.95 -21.86
CA ALA A 611 -28.56 9.58 -21.02
C ALA A 611 -27.14 9.13 -21.39
N CYS A 612 -26.92 7.81 -21.51
CA CYS A 612 -25.65 7.26 -21.93
C CYS A 612 -25.29 7.63 -23.38
N TYR A 613 -26.28 7.65 -24.29
CA TYR A 613 -26.09 8.01 -25.70
C TYR A 613 -25.44 9.38 -25.86
N GLY A 614 -25.86 10.37 -25.06
CA GLY A 614 -25.31 11.73 -25.09
C GLY A 614 -23.80 11.77 -24.80
N ILE A 615 -23.37 11.13 -23.71
CA ILE A 615 -21.95 11.12 -23.31
C ILE A 615 -21.09 10.29 -24.26
N LEU A 616 -21.58 9.12 -24.70
CA LEU A 616 -20.83 8.25 -25.61
C LEU A 616 -20.69 8.87 -27.01
N SER A 617 -21.73 9.58 -27.47
CA SER A 617 -21.64 10.39 -28.70
C SER A 617 -20.60 11.50 -28.57
N MET A 618 -20.55 12.18 -27.42
CA MET A 618 -19.53 13.20 -27.15
C MET A 618 -18.11 12.61 -27.20
N PHE A 619 -17.88 11.43 -26.61
CA PHE A 619 -16.58 10.76 -26.68
C PHE A 619 -16.17 10.42 -28.11
N TYR A 620 -17.08 9.88 -28.92
CA TYR A 620 -16.80 9.60 -30.32
C TYR A 620 -16.49 10.88 -31.12
N THR A 621 -17.33 11.92 -31.02
CA THR A 621 -17.09 13.19 -31.72
C THR A 621 -15.77 13.85 -31.30
N THR A 622 -15.43 13.77 -30.00
CA THR A 622 -14.16 14.28 -29.49
C THR A 622 -12.98 13.51 -30.08
N TYR A 623 -13.03 12.18 -30.07
CA TYR A 623 -11.99 11.33 -30.64
C TYR A 623 -11.75 11.56 -32.14
N SER A 624 -12.80 11.86 -32.90
CA SER A 624 -12.71 12.13 -34.34
C SER A 624 -12.23 13.54 -34.71
N ASN A 625 -11.99 14.44 -33.74
CA ASN A 625 -11.67 15.85 -34.01
C ASN A 625 -10.40 16.31 -33.26
N ASP A 626 -9.32 16.57 -34.00
CA ASP A 626 -8.02 16.99 -33.44
C ASP A 626 -8.10 18.21 -32.53
N ALA A 627 -8.95 19.20 -32.85
CA ALA A 627 -9.10 20.38 -32.01
C ALA A 627 -9.76 20.04 -30.66
N MET A 628 -10.72 19.11 -30.65
CA MET A 628 -11.37 18.65 -29.44
C MET A 628 -10.47 17.72 -28.62
N VAL A 629 -9.74 16.80 -29.28
CA VAL A 629 -8.71 15.99 -28.61
C VAL A 629 -7.68 16.91 -27.96
N LYS A 630 -7.18 17.93 -28.66
CA LYS A 630 -6.23 18.91 -28.12
C LYS A 630 -6.79 19.68 -26.93
N ALA A 631 -8.10 19.95 -26.91
CA ALA A 631 -8.75 20.60 -25.77
C ALA A 631 -8.78 19.72 -24.51
N LEU A 632 -8.58 18.40 -24.62
CA LEU A 632 -8.44 17.51 -23.46
C LEU A 632 -7.05 17.55 -22.83
N LEU A 633 -6.05 18.13 -23.50
CA LEU A 633 -4.66 18.13 -23.03
C LEU A 633 -4.50 18.66 -21.60
N PRO A 634 -5.11 19.81 -21.21
CA PRO A 634 -5.02 20.28 -19.83
C PRO A 634 -5.71 19.36 -18.83
N MET A 635 -6.84 18.77 -19.20
CA MET A 635 -7.56 17.81 -18.33
C MET A 635 -6.75 16.53 -18.15
N TYR A 636 -6.14 16.02 -19.22
CA TYR A 636 -5.28 14.85 -19.16
C TYR A 636 -3.99 15.09 -18.37
N GLN A 637 -3.42 16.29 -18.44
CA GLN A 637 -2.27 16.68 -17.61
C GLN A 637 -2.61 16.69 -16.12
N GLN A 638 -3.88 16.94 -15.77
CA GLN A 638 -4.36 16.93 -14.38
C GLN A 638 -4.72 15.51 -13.90
N ASP A 639 -5.30 14.67 -14.78
CA ASP A 639 -5.69 13.29 -14.47
C ASP A 639 -5.45 12.36 -15.67
N PRO A 640 -4.25 11.78 -15.81
CA PRO A 640 -3.91 10.91 -16.92
C PRO A 640 -4.71 9.59 -16.88
N GLN A 641 -5.62 9.41 -17.86
CA GLN A 641 -6.41 8.19 -18.06
C GLN A 641 -6.09 7.54 -19.42
N PRO A 642 -4.90 6.95 -19.59
CA PRO A 642 -4.35 6.63 -20.91
C PRO A 642 -5.08 5.49 -21.67
N GLY A 643 -6.10 4.85 -21.09
CA GLY A 643 -6.94 3.84 -21.75
C GLY A 643 -8.34 4.31 -22.18
N LEU A 644 -8.74 5.54 -21.83
CA LEU A 644 -10.12 6.03 -22.02
C LEU A 644 -10.56 6.02 -23.49
N PHE A 645 -9.61 6.20 -24.41
CA PHE A 645 -9.86 6.30 -25.85
C PHE A 645 -9.36 5.10 -26.64
N ASP A 646 -9.33 3.91 -26.05
CA ASP A 646 -9.02 2.67 -26.79
C ASP A 646 -9.86 2.58 -28.08
N PRO A 647 -9.25 2.36 -29.26
CA PRO A 647 -9.96 2.34 -30.54
C PRO A 647 -11.11 1.31 -30.56
N ARG A 648 -10.98 0.21 -29.82
CA ARG A 648 -12.05 -0.80 -29.72
C ARG A 648 -13.29 -0.26 -29.04
N ILE A 649 -13.09 0.59 -28.04
CA ILE A 649 -14.18 1.20 -27.29
C ILE A 649 -14.78 2.35 -28.09
N ILE A 650 -13.94 3.24 -28.62
CA ILE A 650 -14.42 4.49 -29.24
C ILE A 650 -14.78 4.31 -30.71
N ALA A 651 -13.85 3.81 -31.53
CA ALA A 651 -14.04 3.73 -32.98
C ALA A 651 -15.12 2.72 -33.37
N GLY A 652 -15.37 1.67 -32.59
CA GLY A 652 -16.45 0.72 -32.90
C GLY A 652 -17.60 0.79 -31.93
N GLY A 653 -17.36 0.68 -30.62
CA GLY A 653 -18.41 0.73 -29.59
C GLY A 653 -19.19 2.05 -29.58
N ALA A 654 -18.52 3.13 -29.20
CA ALA A 654 -19.12 4.46 -29.11
C ALA A 654 -19.61 4.95 -30.49
N LYS A 655 -18.86 4.70 -31.58
CA LYS A 655 -19.32 4.97 -32.96
C LYS A 655 -20.65 4.29 -33.28
N SER A 656 -20.77 3.00 -32.99
CA SER A 656 -22.00 2.23 -33.29
C SER A 656 -23.20 2.74 -32.51
N ILE A 657 -22.97 3.18 -31.26
CA ILE A 657 -24.00 3.84 -30.45
C ILE A 657 -24.34 5.21 -31.07
N HIS A 658 -23.33 6.02 -31.39
CA HIS A 658 -23.47 7.36 -31.96
C HIS A 658 -24.33 7.38 -33.25
N VAL A 659 -24.04 6.46 -34.18
CA VAL A 659 -24.80 6.29 -35.44
C VAL A 659 -26.11 5.51 -35.25
N LYS A 660 -26.47 5.17 -34.01
CA LYS A 660 -27.69 4.46 -33.61
C LYS A 660 -27.85 3.05 -34.19
N ASN A 661 -26.74 2.37 -34.46
CA ASN A 661 -26.73 0.96 -34.86
C ASN A 661 -27.03 0.02 -33.70
N ALA A 662 -26.72 0.41 -32.47
CA ALA A 662 -27.01 -0.36 -31.27
C ALA A 662 -27.39 0.55 -30.10
N PRO A 663 -28.45 0.24 -29.34
CA PRO A 663 -28.73 0.92 -28.09
C PRO A 663 -27.72 0.52 -27.02
N VAL A 664 -27.46 1.41 -26.06
CA VAL A 664 -26.45 1.21 -25.01
C VAL A 664 -26.70 -0.07 -24.21
N PHE A 665 -27.95 -0.35 -23.85
CA PHE A 665 -28.36 -1.54 -23.10
C PHE A 665 -28.93 -2.66 -23.97
N LEU A 666 -28.64 -2.66 -25.28
CA LEU A 666 -28.91 -3.79 -26.19
C LEU A 666 -30.37 -4.27 -26.22
N ASN A 667 -31.33 -3.39 -25.94
CA ASN A 667 -32.77 -3.71 -25.81
C ASN A 667 -33.07 -4.83 -24.79
N ALA A 668 -32.19 -5.04 -23.81
CA ALA A 668 -32.41 -6.06 -22.81
C ALA A 668 -33.57 -5.72 -21.88
N PRO A 669 -34.36 -6.71 -21.45
CA PRO A 669 -35.47 -6.49 -20.52
C PRO A 669 -35.02 -6.19 -19.08
N VAL A 670 -33.75 -6.44 -18.74
CA VAL A 670 -33.19 -6.23 -17.40
C VAL A 670 -31.79 -5.62 -17.50
N ILE A 671 -31.55 -4.57 -16.72
CA ILE A 671 -30.21 -4.04 -16.41
C ILE A 671 -29.91 -4.33 -14.94
N ILE A 672 -28.73 -4.88 -14.66
CA ILE A 672 -28.19 -5.02 -13.31
C ILE A 672 -26.90 -4.21 -13.25
N PHE A 673 -26.93 -3.08 -12.54
CA PHE A 673 -25.71 -2.35 -12.21
C PHE A 673 -25.00 -3.04 -11.05
N VAL A 674 -23.69 -3.22 -11.20
CA VAL A 674 -22.80 -3.70 -10.15
C VAL A 674 -22.03 -2.47 -9.65
N ALA A 675 -22.54 -1.85 -8.59
CA ALA A 675 -21.88 -0.72 -7.96
C ALA A 675 -20.96 -1.22 -6.84
N CYS A 676 -19.78 -0.63 -6.69
CA CYS A 676 -18.80 -1.03 -5.69
C CYS A 676 -18.46 0.09 -4.73
N ASP A 677 -18.16 -0.26 -3.48
CA ASP A 677 -17.48 0.62 -2.53
C ASP A 677 -16.00 0.66 -2.92
N GLU A 678 -15.54 1.80 -3.43
CA GLU A 678 -14.16 1.96 -3.91
C GLU A 678 -13.10 1.84 -2.81
N ARG A 679 -13.51 1.92 -1.54
CA ARG A 679 -12.61 1.79 -0.38
C ARG A 679 -12.33 0.33 -0.02
N ALA A 680 -13.00 -0.62 -0.67
CA ALA A 680 -12.92 -2.02 -0.29
C ALA A 680 -11.55 -2.65 -0.62
N ILE A 681 -11.12 -3.56 0.25
CA ILE A 681 -9.83 -4.24 0.16
C ILE A 681 -9.74 -5.14 -1.09
N GLY A 682 -8.55 -5.29 -1.67
CA GLY A 682 -8.30 -6.30 -2.70
C GLY A 682 -8.89 -6.00 -4.08
N GLY A 683 -9.04 -4.72 -4.45
CA GLY A 683 -9.41 -4.29 -5.80
C GLY A 683 -10.89 -4.49 -6.09
N PRO A 684 -11.74 -3.47 -5.84
CA PRO A 684 -13.20 -3.59 -6.00
C PRO A 684 -13.65 -4.01 -7.41
N GLN A 685 -12.90 -3.60 -8.44
CA GLN A 685 -13.20 -3.92 -9.83
C GLN A 685 -12.97 -5.40 -10.16
N ILE A 686 -11.88 -6.00 -9.65
CA ILE A 686 -11.58 -7.43 -9.82
C ILE A 686 -12.67 -8.26 -9.15
N GLN A 687 -13.05 -7.86 -7.95
CA GLN A 687 -14.10 -8.49 -7.15
C GLN A 687 -15.47 -8.39 -7.81
N ALA A 688 -15.84 -7.24 -8.38
CA ALA A 688 -17.03 -7.09 -9.21
C ALA A 688 -17.00 -8.01 -10.44
N GLY A 689 -15.83 -8.18 -11.05
CA GLY A 689 -15.60 -9.11 -12.16
C GLY A 689 -15.91 -10.56 -11.77
N ILE A 690 -15.42 -11.01 -10.62
CA ILE A 690 -15.71 -12.35 -10.07
C ILE A 690 -17.21 -12.50 -9.79
N ALA A 691 -17.81 -11.53 -9.10
CA ALA A 691 -19.24 -11.53 -8.81
C ALA A 691 -20.08 -11.65 -10.07
N GLY A 692 -19.79 -10.82 -11.07
CA GLY A 692 -20.58 -10.86 -12.28
C GLY A 692 -20.28 -12.06 -13.18
N GLN A 693 -19.09 -12.68 -13.10
CA GLN A 693 -18.81 -13.93 -13.79
C GLN A 693 -19.64 -15.09 -13.20
N ASN A 694 -19.82 -15.13 -11.87
CA ASN A 694 -20.72 -16.09 -11.23
C ASN A 694 -22.18 -15.88 -11.68
N MET A 695 -22.64 -14.63 -11.70
CA MET A 695 -23.98 -14.28 -12.19
C MET A 695 -24.18 -14.69 -13.65
N ASN A 696 -23.17 -14.53 -14.51
CA ASN A 696 -23.21 -14.93 -15.91
C ASN A 696 -23.40 -16.46 -16.07
N LEU A 697 -22.63 -17.26 -15.33
CA LEU A 697 -22.78 -18.71 -15.34
C LEU A 697 -24.15 -19.15 -14.78
N ALA A 698 -24.62 -18.49 -13.73
CA ALA A 698 -25.96 -18.73 -13.20
C ALA A 698 -27.04 -18.39 -14.22
N ALA A 699 -27.00 -17.22 -14.86
CA ALA A 699 -27.93 -16.82 -15.91
C ALA A 699 -27.96 -17.86 -17.04
N LYS A 700 -26.78 -18.30 -17.50
CA LYS A 700 -26.65 -19.33 -18.53
C LYS A 700 -27.35 -20.63 -18.14
N SER A 701 -27.16 -21.10 -16.90
CA SER A 701 -27.81 -22.32 -16.40
C SER A 701 -29.34 -22.22 -16.33
N LEU A 702 -29.90 -20.99 -16.33
CA LEU A 702 -31.33 -20.72 -16.33
C LEU A 702 -31.91 -20.54 -17.73
N GLY A 703 -31.11 -20.73 -18.79
CA GLY A 703 -31.51 -20.45 -20.17
C GLY A 703 -31.57 -18.95 -20.50
N LEU A 704 -30.99 -18.09 -19.66
CA LEU A 704 -30.89 -16.66 -19.91
C LEU A 704 -29.58 -16.33 -20.62
N GLY A 705 -29.65 -15.32 -21.46
CA GLY A 705 -28.52 -14.67 -22.10
C GLY A 705 -28.00 -13.50 -21.27
N PHE A 706 -26.73 -13.19 -21.46
CA PHE A 706 -26.01 -12.28 -20.60
C PHE A 706 -24.98 -11.46 -21.39
N CYS A 707 -24.88 -10.14 -21.15
CA CYS A 707 -23.76 -9.33 -21.65
C CYS A 707 -23.28 -8.33 -20.61
N TRP A 708 -21.96 -8.26 -20.45
CA TRP A 708 -21.30 -7.16 -19.72
C TRP A 708 -21.39 -5.88 -20.54
N ASN A 709 -21.71 -4.78 -19.88
CA ASN A 709 -21.89 -3.48 -20.51
C ASN A 709 -21.10 -2.38 -19.77
N GLY A 710 -19.83 -2.23 -20.19
CA GLY A 710 -18.95 -1.18 -19.65
C GLY A 710 -19.39 0.24 -19.99
N PHE A 711 -20.12 0.45 -21.09
CA PHE A 711 -20.57 1.77 -21.52
C PHE A 711 -21.48 2.47 -20.51
N SER A 712 -22.13 1.70 -19.64
CA SER A 712 -22.95 2.22 -18.55
C SER A 712 -22.20 3.01 -17.47
N GLN A 713 -20.87 2.88 -17.39
CA GLN A 713 -20.05 3.64 -16.44
C GLN A 713 -20.16 5.16 -16.65
N VAL A 714 -20.51 5.62 -17.86
CA VAL A 714 -20.70 7.05 -18.15
C VAL A 714 -21.83 7.68 -17.32
N ILE A 715 -22.72 6.88 -16.72
CA ILE A 715 -23.74 7.39 -15.77
C ILE A 715 -23.09 8.06 -14.56
N GLU A 716 -21.87 7.67 -14.17
CA GLU A 716 -21.10 8.37 -13.13
C GLU A 716 -20.84 9.84 -13.46
N MET A 717 -20.86 10.20 -14.75
CA MET A 717 -20.71 11.57 -15.24
C MET A 717 -22.06 12.33 -15.31
N ILE A 718 -23.18 11.70 -14.90
CA ILE A 718 -24.53 12.24 -14.99
C ILE A 718 -25.20 12.18 -13.61
N PRO A 719 -24.92 13.15 -12.71
CA PRO A 719 -25.33 13.10 -11.31
C PRO A 719 -26.82 12.89 -11.08
N ASP A 720 -27.69 13.49 -11.90
CA ASP A 720 -29.14 13.35 -11.78
C ASP A 720 -29.60 11.91 -12.06
N VAL A 721 -29.03 11.27 -13.08
CA VAL A 721 -29.33 9.89 -13.46
C VAL A 721 -28.75 8.92 -12.43
N LYS A 722 -27.52 9.16 -11.97
CA LYS A 722 -26.91 8.40 -10.86
C LYS A 722 -27.76 8.51 -9.57
N GLY A 723 -28.27 9.70 -9.28
CA GLY A 723 -29.16 9.96 -8.14
C GLY A 723 -30.47 9.19 -8.22
N LYS A 724 -31.09 9.08 -9.41
CA LYS A 724 -32.28 8.25 -9.64
C LYS A 724 -32.05 6.76 -9.37
N LEU A 725 -30.83 6.28 -9.58
CA LEU A 725 -30.43 4.90 -9.25
C LEU A 725 -30.16 4.69 -7.75
N GLY A 726 -30.35 5.71 -6.91
CA GLY A 726 -30.11 5.64 -5.47
C GLY A 726 -28.63 5.50 -5.11
N LEU A 727 -27.74 5.88 -6.02
CA LEU A 727 -26.29 5.81 -5.81
C LEU A 727 -25.77 7.10 -5.17
N LYS A 728 -25.07 6.93 -4.06
CA LYS A 728 -24.34 7.98 -3.34
C LYS A 728 -22.97 7.45 -3.00
N ASP A 729 -22.03 8.36 -2.79
CA ASP A 729 -20.69 8.02 -2.30
C ASP A 729 -20.81 7.20 -1.00
N PRO A 730 -19.95 6.19 -0.81
CA PRO A 730 -18.76 5.83 -1.60
C PRO A 730 -19.03 4.90 -2.79
N TRP A 731 -20.30 4.64 -3.13
CA TRP A 731 -20.65 3.65 -4.13
C TRP A 731 -20.59 4.21 -5.55
N LYS A 732 -19.78 3.59 -6.41
CA LYS A 732 -19.71 3.92 -7.84
C LYS A 732 -20.11 2.73 -8.70
N ILE A 733 -20.77 2.99 -9.83
CA ILE A 733 -21.03 1.98 -10.85
C ILE A 733 -19.69 1.48 -11.36
N ASN A 734 -19.35 0.24 -11.02
CA ASN A 734 -18.17 -0.39 -11.57
C ASN A 734 -18.45 -0.91 -12.97
N THR A 735 -19.61 -1.51 -13.19
CA THR A 735 -20.06 -1.99 -14.51
C THR A 735 -21.55 -2.25 -14.46
N SER A 736 -22.16 -2.54 -15.60
CA SER A 736 -23.51 -3.10 -15.64
C SER A 736 -23.57 -4.34 -16.50
N MET A 737 -24.69 -5.01 -16.34
CA MET A 737 -24.95 -6.31 -16.89
C MET A 737 -26.35 -6.26 -17.49
N VAL A 738 -26.51 -6.74 -18.71
CA VAL A 738 -27.81 -6.83 -19.35
C VAL A 738 -28.22 -8.31 -19.48
N LEU A 739 -29.47 -8.59 -19.18
CA LEU A 739 -29.99 -9.95 -18.98
C LEU A 739 -31.36 -10.10 -19.69
N GLY A 740 -31.57 -11.24 -20.34
CA GLY A 740 -32.82 -11.54 -21.07
C GLY A 740 -32.76 -12.90 -21.77
N TYR A 741 -33.84 -13.32 -22.42
CA TYR A 741 -33.81 -14.54 -23.25
C TYR A 741 -33.10 -14.27 -24.59
N PRO A 742 -32.14 -15.09 -25.04
CA PRO A 742 -31.50 -14.91 -26.34
C PRO A 742 -32.52 -15.00 -27.48
N ALA A 743 -32.45 -14.10 -28.45
CA ALA A 743 -33.32 -14.13 -29.64
C ALA A 743 -33.07 -15.35 -30.54
N PHE A 744 -31.82 -15.81 -30.58
CA PHE A 744 -31.34 -16.96 -31.35
C PHE A 744 -30.08 -17.55 -30.69
N LYS A 745 -29.54 -18.66 -31.23
CA LYS A 745 -28.34 -19.32 -30.70
C LYS A 745 -27.13 -18.37 -30.70
N GLN A 746 -26.58 -18.12 -29.52
CA GLN A 746 -25.41 -17.25 -29.31
C GLN A 746 -24.42 -17.95 -28.37
N GLU A 747 -24.20 -19.25 -28.60
CA GLU A 747 -23.31 -20.12 -27.83
C GLU A 747 -22.50 -20.98 -28.79
N GLY A 748 -21.26 -21.27 -28.41
CA GLY A 748 -20.36 -22.12 -29.19
C GLY A 748 -18.91 -21.77 -28.92
N ILE A 749 -18.03 -22.77 -29.00
CA ILE A 749 -16.59 -22.58 -28.83
C ILE A 749 -16.06 -21.82 -30.06
N VAL A 750 -15.28 -20.78 -29.81
CA VAL A 750 -14.62 -19.97 -30.83
C VAL A 750 -13.16 -19.87 -30.42
N PRO A 751 -12.24 -19.74 -31.38
CA PRO A 751 -10.85 -19.49 -31.08
C PRO A 751 -10.66 -18.25 -30.19
N ARG A 752 -9.65 -18.28 -29.32
CA ARG A 752 -9.30 -17.18 -28.42
C ARG A 752 -7.80 -16.93 -28.46
N GLU A 753 -7.40 -15.81 -27.86
CA GLU A 753 -5.99 -15.57 -27.63
C GLU A 753 -5.40 -16.59 -26.67
N PHE A 754 -4.32 -17.23 -27.09
CA PHE A 754 -3.55 -18.14 -26.25
C PHE A 754 -2.29 -17.40 -25.78
N ARG A 755 -2.09 -17.33 -24.46
CA ARG A 755 -0.89 -16.75 -23.87
C ARG A 755 -0.03 -17.89 -23.35
N PRO A 756 1.30 -17.86 -23.58
CA PRO A 756 2.17 -18.93 -23.13
C PRO A 756 2.03 -19.18 -21.63
N ILE A 757 2.06 -20.45 -21.24
CA ILE A 757 2.04 -20.85 -19.84
C ILE A 757 3.47 -21.14 -19.41
N THR A 758 3.97 -20.39 -18.44
CA THR A 758 5.29 -20.65 -17.86
C THR A 758 5.16 -21.59 -16.67
N TRP A 759 5.65 -22.81 -16.83
CA TRP A 759 5.68 -23.83 -15.79
C TRP A 759 6.98 -23.80 -14.99
N PHE A 760 6.86 -24.12 -13.70
CA PHE A 760 7.98 -24.44 -12.83
C PHE A 760 7.73 -25.82 -12.25
N ARG A 761 8.27 -26.87 -12.89
CA ARG A 761 8.05 -28.26 -12.50
C ARG A 761 9.13 -28.73 -11.53
N GLU A 762 8.77 -29.66 -10.66
CA GLU A 762 9.73 -30.29 -9.74
C GLU A 762 10.84 -30.99 -10.53
N GLY A 763 12.10 -30.70 -10.19
CA GLY A 763 13.27 -31.18 -10.95
C GLY A 763 13.64 -30.35 -12.19
N GLY A 764 12.84 -29.35 -12.56
CA GLY A 764 13.16 -28.43 -13.66
C GLY A 764 14.33 -27.51 -13.34
N HIS A 765 15.11 -27.15 -14.37
CA HIS A 765 16.27 -26.25 -14.26
C HIS A 765 15.93 -24.77 -14.48
N GLY A 766 14.65 -24.41 -14.57
CA GLY A 766 14.19 -23.06 -14.88
C GLY A 766 12.74 -23.02 -15.35
N PRO A 767 12.28 -21.89 -15.89
CA PRO A 767 10.95 -21.76 -16.48
C PRO A 767 10.83 -22.62 -17.75
N GLU A 768 9.79 -23.45 -17.81
CA GLU A 768 9.40 -24.21 -19.00
C GLU A 768 8.20 -23.50 -19.66
N ILE A 769 8.41 -22.91 -20.83
CA ILE A 769 7.37 -22.15 -21.53
C ILE A 769 6.61 -23.09 -22.46
N GLU A 770 5.31 -23.24 -22.22
CA GLU A 770 4.36 -23.91 -23.11
C GLU A 770 3.70 -22.86 -24.02
N GLU A 771 4.03 -22.89 -25.32
CA GLU A 771 3.59 -21.92 -26.33
C GLU A 771 2.19 -22.18 -26.92
#